data_AF-A0A6J2XTP0-F1
#
_entry.id   AF-A0A6J2XTP0-F1
#
_cell.length_a   1.000
_cell.length_b   1.000
_cell.length_c   1.000
_cell.angle_alpha   90.00
_cell.angle_beta   90.00
_cell.angle_gamma   90.00
#
_symmetry.space_group_name_H-M   'P 1'
#
loop_
_entity.id
_entity.type
_entity.pdbx_description
1 polymer ?
#
loop_
_entity_poly.entity_id
_entity_poly.type
_entity_poly.pdbx_seq_one_letter_code
_entity_poly.pdbx_strand_id
1 'polypeptide(L)'
;MLFSNIKCTNMSSRRWFWPTISGIEAERVLMKRGVDCSFLARPSSSNPGDFTLSVRRNGEVTHIKIQNSGDFYDLYGGEKFATLSELVQYYTEKQGQLKEKNGDVIELKYPLNCDCPTTERWFHGHLSGKEAEKLILDRGKNGSFLVRESQSMPGDFVLSVRTDDKVTHVMIRCTSDNKYDVGGGEQFNTLADLIEYYKKNPMVETSGTVVHLKQPFNATRINASGIHSRVKQLQSENGPNSFGKAGFWEEFESLQQQEFKHLYSRKEGSKAENRNKNRYKNILPFDDTRVKLKNVDLNEAGADYINANYIKWKSDDTMGGELGADPSGKVYIATQGCLPSTVADFWQMVWQENCRVIVMTTKETERGKNKCARYWPDQNGSKGYGNIVVKNLIESSTPHYTLREFMVTMEGSSVERKVFHYHFTAWPDHGVPSDPGCVLNFLHEVNKRQEQLQQELPNTQPPGAILVHCSAGIGRTGTFIVIDMILDQLKKYGLDCEIDIQRTIQMVRSQRSGMVQTEAQYKFVYLAVQHHIETTTERMKAEQKSIQSGREYTNIRYSSDMGSLGTALSGSLGNVGSLGRPVSTPHFPQSPSPVVLRPEAKKPPRIVSEIPLPRPPEEMIKPMLYENIPSNSGAHACPAPPPPPRKT
;
A
#
# COMPACT_ATOMS: atom_id res chain seq x y z
N MET A 1 -46.59 -22.85 -8.84
CA MET A 1 -45.59 -23.73 -8.19
C MET A 1 -44.34 -23.86 -9.08
N LEU A 2 -43.54 -22.80 -9.24
CA LEU A 2 -42.23 -22.84 -9.94
C LEU A 2 -41.23 -21.83 -9.34
N PHE A 3 -41.26 -21.63 -8.01
CA PHE A 3 -40.26 -20.83 -7.28
C PHE A 3 -39.73 -21.62 -6.09
N SER A 4 -39.03 -22.70 -6.38
CA SER A 4 -38.32 -23.47 -5.37
C SER A 4 -37.12 -24.12 -6.05
N ASN A 5 -36.02 -23.36 -6.16
CA ASN A 5 -34.62 -23.81 -6.26
C ASN A 5 -33.67 -22.73 -6.78
N ILE A 6 -33.82 -21.47 -6.36
CA ILE A 6 -32.68 -20.54 -6.40
C ILE A 6 -31.84 -20.84 -5.16
N LYS A 7 -30.91 -21.79 -5.28
CA LYS A 7 -29.80 -21.90 -4.33
C LYS A 7 -29.12 -20.52 -4.25
N CYS A 8 -28.65 -20.12 -3.07
CA CYS A 8 -27.70 -19.01 -2.90
C CYS A 8 -26.43 -19.27 -3.73
N THR A 9 -26.47 -19.05 -5.05
CA THR A 9 -25.36 -19.35 -5.95
C THR A 9 -24.76 -18.04 -6.45
N ASN A 10 -23.48 -17.87 -6.11
CA ASN A 10 -22.55 -16.81 -6.47
C ASN A 10 -22.64 -15.46 -5.74
N MET A 11 -22.30 -15.47 -4.44
CA MET A 11 -21.57 -14.35 -3.82
C MET A 11 -20.13 -14.18 -4.35
N SER A 12 -19.70 -15.02 -5.28
CA SER A 12 -18.36 -15.00 -5.91
C SER A 12 -18.10 -13.80 -6.82
N SER A 13 -19.00 -12.81 -6.87
CA SER A 13 -18.80 -11.59 -7.66
C SER A 13 -19.27 -10.38 -6.84
N ARG A 14 -18.47 -9.30 -6.79
CA ARG A 14 -18.81 -8.05 -6.09
C ARG A 14 -19.83 -7.19 -6.86
N ARG A 15 -20.66 -7.81 -7.71
CA ARG A 15 -21.61 -7.11 -8.59
C ARG A 15 -22.73 -6.39 -7.83
N TRP A 16 -22.99 -6.73 -6.57
CA TRP A 16 -23.92 -6.00 -5.70
C TRP A 16 -23.43 -4.60 -5.30
N PHE A 17 -22.19 -4.23 -5.63
CA PHE A 17 -21.65 -2.90 -5.41
C PHE A 17 -21.90 -2.00 -6.62
N TRP A 18 -22.62 -0.89 -6.41
CA TRP A 18 -22.96 0.09 -7.43
C TRP A 18 -22.12 1.36 -7.24
N PRO A 19 -21.13 1.61 -8.12
CA PRO A 19 -20.13 2.66 -7.92
C PRO A 19 -20.70 4.08 -8.04
N THR A 20 -21.69 4.29 -8.90
CA THR A 20 -22.05 5.64 -9.38
C THR A 20 -23.43 6.13 -8.95
N ILE A 21 -24.25 5.28 -8.32
CA ILE A 21 -25.66 5.62 -8.06
C ILE A 21 -25.86 6.38 -6.74
N SER A 22 -26.81 7.31 -6.77
CA SER A 22 -27.33 8.02 -5.60
C SER A 22 -28.29 7.16 -4.76
N GLY A 23 -28.72 7.68 -3.61
CA GLY A 23 -29.76 7.04 -2.79
C GLY A 23 -31.08 6.90 -3.51
N ILE A 24 -31.53 7.96 -4.19
CA ILE A 24 -32.79 8.00 -4.93
C ILE A 24 -32.77 7.00 -6.10
N GLU A 25 -31.64 6.89 -6.81
CA GLU A 25 -31.49 5.89 -7.88
C GLU A 25 -31.47 4.47 -7.32
N ALA A 26 -30.81 4.24 -6.18
CA ALA A 26 -30.83 2.94 -5.51
C ALA A 26 -32.25 2.53 -5.11
N GLU A 27 -33.04 3.44 -4.55
CA GLU A 27 -34.47 3.18 -4.25
C GLU A 27 -35.23 2.80 -5.51
N ARG A 28 -35.12 3.60 -6.57
CA ARG A 28 -35.79 3.35 -7.85
C ARG A 28 -35.45 1.97 -8.42
N VAL A 29 -34.17 1.61 -8.41
CA VAL A 29 -33.67 0.34 -8.97
C VAL A 29 -34.09 -0.85 -8.09
N LEU A 30 -34.02 -0.74 -6.77
CA LEU A 30 -34.50 -1.77 -5.83
C LEU A 30 -36.02 -1.98 -5.91
N MET A 31 -36.79 -0.91 -6.10
CA MET A 31 -38.24 -0.99 -6.27
C MET A 31 -38.63 -1.61 -7.61
N LYS A 32 -37.93 -1.23 -8.69
CA LYS A 32 -38.24 -1.68 -10.05
C LYS A 32 -37.79 -3.11 -10.33
N ARG A 33 -36.58 -3.50 -9.87
CA ARG A 33 -35.92 -4.77 -10.23
C ARG A 33 -35.78 -5.74 -9.05
N GLY A 34 -35.76 -5.24 -7.83
CA GLY A 34 -35.60 -6.06 -6.64
C GLY A 34 -36.92 -6.66 -6.14
N VAL A 35 -36.79 -7.62 -5.23
CA VAL A 35 -37.86 -8.13 -4.35
C VAL A 35 -37.52 -7.82 -2.90
N ASP A 36 -38.42 -8.08 -1.96
CA ASP A 36 -38.10 -7.93 -0.54
C ASP A 36 -36.87 -8.77 -0.14
N CYS A 37 -36.04 -8.21 0.74
CA CYS A 37 -34.69 -8.66 1.09
C CYS A 37 -33.64 -8.52 -0.03
N SER A 38 -33.96 -7.80 -1.11
CA SER A 38 -32.95 -7.40 -2.11
C SER A 38 -32.09 -6.27 -1.58
N PHE A 39 -30.81 -6.30 -1.90
CA PHE A 39 -29.87 -5.29 -1.40
C PHE A 39 -28.82 -4.90 -2.43
N LEU A 40 -28.27 -3.71 -2.26
CA LEU A 40 -27.07 -3.25 -2.96
C LEU A 40 -26.23 -2.36 -2.04
N ALA A 41 -24.93 -2.29 -2.28
CA ALA A 41 -24.04 -1.35 -1.61
C ALA A 41 -23.59 -0.26 -2.59
N ARG A 42 -23.36 0.95 -2.11
CA ARG A 42 -22.93 2.10 -2.91
C ARG A 42 -22.09 3.06 -2.08
N PRO A 43 -21.29 3.95 -2.69
CA PRO A 43 -20.69 5.06 -1.96
C PRO A 43 -21.75 5.98 -1.33
N SER A 44 -21.41 6.56 -0.18
CA SER A 44 -22.26 7.55 0.47
C SER A 44 -22.21 8.88 -0.29
N SER A 45 -23.39 9.40 -0.66
CA SER A 45 -23.53 10.73 -1.25
C SER A 45 -23.39 11.85 -0.20
N SER A 46 -23.61 11.53 1.08
CA SER A 46 -23.65 12.51 2.17
C SER A 46 -22.35 12.66 2.94
N ASN A 47 -21.48 11.64 2.92
CA ASN A 47 -20.18 11.68 3.58
C ASN A 47 -19.13 11.00 2.69
N PRO A 48 -18.28 11.77 1.99
CA PRO A 48 -17.22 11.21 1.15
C PRO A 48 -16.32 10.25 1.94
N GLY A 49 -16.02 9.08 1.35
CA GLY A 49 -15.23 8.02 1.97
C GLY A 49 -16.06 6.95 2.71
N ASP A 50 -17.31 7.25 3.08
CA ASP A 50 -18.24 6.27 3.63
C ASP A 50 -19.06 5.57 2.53
N PHE A 51 -19.77 4.52 2.93
CA PHE A 51 -20.62 3.71 2.06
C PHE A 51 -22.04 3.62 2.63
N THR A 52 -22.97 3.14 1.82
CA THR A 52 -24.36 2.89 2.21
C THR A 52 -24.83 1.56 1.65
N LEU A 53 -25.39 0.73 2.52
CA LEU A 53 -26.10 -0.49 2.17
C LEU A 53 -27.59 -0.16 2.07
N SER A 54 -28.14 -0.24 0.85
CA SER A 54 -29.56 -0.04 0.58
C SER A 54 -30.25 -1.41 0.54
N VAL A 55 -31.31 -1.59 1.33
CA VAL A 55 -32.03 -2.87 1.45
C VAL A 55 -33.53 -2.64 1.25
N ARG A 56 -34.15 -3.39 0.36
CA ARG A 56 -35.61 -3.41 0.19
C ARG A 56 -36.24 -4.36 1.22
N ARG A 57 -37.23 -3.88 1.97
CA ARG A 57 -38.01 -4.66 2.94
C ARG A 57 -39.39 -4.03 3.13
N ASN A 58 -40.41 -4.86 3.27
CA ASN A 58 -41.80 -4.42 3.51
C ASN A 58 -42.29 -3.42 2.45
N GLY A 59 -41.86 -3.58 1.20
CA GLY A 59 -42.19 -2.64 0.12
C GLY A 59 -41.51 -1.27 0.21
N GLU A 60 -40.60 -1.05 1.16
CA GLU A 60 -39.80 0.18 1.31
C GLU A 60 -38.30 -0.10 1.18
N VAL A 61 -37.49 0.94 0.98
CA VAL A 61 -36.03 0.83 0.95
C VAL A 61 -35.44 1.54 2.15
N THR A 62 -34.59 0.82 2.88
CA THR A 62 -33.85 1.33 4.04
C THR A 62 -32.39 1.52 3.68
N HIS A 63 -31.80 2.63 4.11
CA HIS A 63 -30.40 2.96 3.88
C HIS A 63 -29.59 2.88 5.17
N ILE A 64 -28.55 2.05 5.16
CA ILE A 64 -27.72 1.76 6.32
C ILE A 64 -26.31 2.30 6.06
N LYS A 65 -25.85 3.24 6.89
CA LYS A 65 -24.52 3.84 6.75
C LYS A 65 -23.43 2.84 7.14
N ILE A 66 -22.39 2.76 6.31
CA ILE A 66 -21.17 2.01 6.59
C ILE A 66 -20.03 3.03 6.65
N GLN A 67 -19.39 3.13 7.82
CA GLN A 67 -18.26 4.01 8.02
C GLN A 67 -16.96 3.31 7.66
N ASN A 68 -16.06 4.00 6.96
CA ASN A 68 -14.69 3.54 6.78
C ASN A 68 -13.71 4.54 7.42
N SER A 69 -13.14 4.14 8.55
CA SER A 69 -12.22 4.99 9.31
C SER A 69 -10.78 4.98 8.79
N GLY A 70 -10.46 4.11 7.83
CA GLY A 70 -9.08 3.78 7.43
C GLY A 70 -8.48 2.60 8.19
N ASP A 71 -9.12 2.12 9.26
CA ASP A 71 -8.72 0.91 9.98
C ASP A 71 -9.59 -0.31 9.66
N PHE A 72 -10.88 -0.09 9.36
CA PHE A 72 -11.90 -1.12 9.11
C PHE A 72 -13.21 -0.49 8.61
N TYR A 73 -14.12 -1.33 8.12
CA TYR A 73 -15.51 -1.02 7.80
C TYR A 73 -16.42 -1.32 8.99
N ASP A 74 -17.26 -0.37 9.40
CA ASP A 74 -18.17 -0.47 10.55
C ASP A 74 -19.60 -0.09 10.14
N LEU A 75 -20.57 -0.94 10.48
CA LEU A 75 -21.98 -0.69 10.26
C LEU A 75 -22.60 -0.09 11.53
N TYR A 76 -22.65 1.25 11.59
CA TYR A 76 -23.27 2.06 12.65
C TYR A 76 -23.06 1.54 14.09
N GLY A 77 -21.82 1.16 14.44
CA GLY A 77 -21.47 0.70 15.79
C GLY A 77 -21.66 -0.80 16.02
N GLY A 78 -21.95 -1.55 14.96
CA GLY A 78 -22.03 -2.99 14.96
C GLY A 78 -20.66 -3.68 14.83
N GLU A 79 -20.67 -4.78 14.09
CA GLU A 79 -19.49 -5.59 13.83
C GLU A 79 -18.54 -4.87 12.86
N LYS A 80 -17.23 -5.13 13.01
CA LYS A 80 -16.17 -4.50 12.18
C LYS A 80 -15.57 -5.53 11.23
N PHE A 81 -15.30 -5.10 10.00
CA PHE A 81 -14.87 -5.97 8.90
C PHE A 81 -13.65 -5.41 8.16
N ALA A 82 -12.85 -6.30 7.57
CA ALA A 82 -11.67 -5.89 6.80
C ALA A 82 -12.04 -5.38 5.39
N THR A 83 -13.14 -5.87 4.82
CA THR A 83 -13.61 -5.47 3.49
C THR A 83 -15.14 -5.37 3.46
N LEU A 84 -15.68 -4.62 2.48
CA LEU A 84 -17.13 -4.62 2.23
C LEU A 84 -17.62 -6.01 1.83
N SER A 85 -16.81 -6.76 1.09
CA SER A 85 -17.15 -8.12 0.66
C SER A 85 -17.37 -9.05 1.84
N GLU A 86 -16.49 -8.98 2.85
CA GLU A 86 -16.64 -9.75 4.08
C GLU A 86 -17.83 -9.31 4.93
N LEU A 87 -18.12 -8.00 4.98
CA LEU A 87 -19.30 -7.46 5.66
C LEU A 87 -20.58 -8.03 5.05
N VAL A 88 -20.71 -7.95 3.73
CA VAL A 88 -21.90 -8.45 3.03
C VAL A 88 -22.00 -9.96 3.17
N GLN A 89 -20.88 -10.70 3.02
CA GLN A 89 -20.86 -12.14 3.22
C GLN A 89 -21.34 -12.53 4.62
N TYR A 90 -20.82 -11.89 5.67
CA TYR A 90 -21.18 -12.17 7.05
C TYR A 90 -22.69 -12.02 7.29
N TYR A 91 -23.28 -10.90 6.87
CA TYR A 91 -24.71 -10.65 7.09
C TYR A 91 -25.63 -11.43 6.15
N THR A 92 -25.12 -11.90 5.01
CA THR A 92 -25.85 -12.82 4.11
C THR A 92 -25.85 -14.26 4.67
N GLU A 93 -24.76 -14.70 5.30
CA GLU A 93 -24.67 -16.04 5.90
C GLU A 93 -25.30 -16.12 7.30
N LYS A 94 -25.22 -15.03 8.08
CA LYS A 94 -25.74 -14.97 9.47
C LYS A 94 -26.98 -14.09 9.57
N GLN A 95 -28.07 -14.59 8.99
CA GLN A 95 -29.39 -13.93 9.06
C GLN A 95 -29.81 -13.67 10.52
N GLY A 96 -30.51 -12.56 10.76
CA GLY A 96 -30.95 -12.16 12.11
C GLY A 96 -29.97 -11.31 12.92
N GLN A 97 -28.72 -11.14 12.45
CA GLN A 97 -27.70 -10.35 13.17
C GLN A 97 -27.73 -8.85 12.83
N LEU A 98 -28.19 -8.49 11.63
CA LEU A 98 -28.33 -7.09 11.23
C LEU A 98 -29.69 -6.58 11.74
N LYS A 99 -29.67 -5.57 12.61
CA LYS A 99 -30.87 -5.03 13.25
C LYS A 99 -30.89 -3.51 13.24
N GLU A 100 -32.08 -2.96 13.21
CA GLU A 100 -32.31 -1.53 13.42
C GLU A 100 -32.26 -1.13 14.90
N LYS A 101 -32.31 0.18 15.15
CA LYS A 101 -32.35 0.74 16.51
C LYS A 101 -33.58 0.29 17.31
N ASN A 102 -34.69 0.03 16.64
CA ASN A 102 -35.93 -0.49 17.24
C ASN A 102 -35.90 -2.01 17.47
N GLY A 103 -34.84 -2.70 17.02
CA GLY A 103 -34.67 -4.15 17.16
C GLY A 103 -35.11 -4.98 15.94
N ASP A 104 -35.71 -4.36 14.92
CA ASP A 104 -36.18 -5.06 13.73
C ASP A 104 -35.03 -5.65 12.93
N VAL A 105 -35.21 -6.90 12.50
CA VAL A 105 -34.20 -7.63 11.70
C VAL A 105 -34.22 -7.13 10.26
N ILE A 106 -33.02 -6.90 9.70
CA ILE A 106 -32.82 -6.62 8.29
C ILE A 106 -32.14 -7.84 7.66
N GLU A 107 -32.84 -8.48 6.73
CA GLU A 107 -32.31 -9.66 6.03
C GLU A 107 -31.66 -9.25 4.70
N LEU A 108 -30.47 -9.81 4.43
CA LEU A 108 -29.78 -9.67 3.15
C LEU A 108 -29.88 -11.00 2.41
N LYS A 109 -30.78 -11.12 1.43
CA LYS A 109 -31.01 -12.38 0.71
C LYS A 109 -30.62 -12.31 -0.76
N TYR A 110 -31.00 -11.25 -1.46
CA TYR A 110 -30.88 -11.17 -2.92
C TYR A 110 -29.99 -10.00 -3.33
N PRO A 111 -28.71 -10.23 -3.68
CA PRO A 111 -27.86 -9.16 -4.19
C PRO A 111 -28.44 -8.63 -5.51
N LEU A 112 -28.74 -7.34 -5.56
CA LEU A 112 -29.15 -6.67 -6.80
C LEU A 112 -27.89 -6.25 -7.54
N ASN A 113 -27.51 -7.04 -8.54
CA ASN A 113 -26.28 -6.85 -9.29
C ASN A 113 -26.34 -5.60 -10.18
N CYS A 114 -25.27 -4.81 -10.13
CA CYS A 114 -24.96 -3.74 -11.07
C CYS A 114 -24.74 -4.35 -12.46
N ASP A 115 -25.23 -3.64 -13.47
CA ASP A 115 -25.05 -4.00 -14.88
C ASP A 115 -23.61 -3.73 -15.36
N CYS A 116 -22.68 -3.46 -14.43
CA CYS A 116 -21.25 -3.37 -14.72
C CYS A 116 -20.82 -4.68 -15.41
N PRO A 117 -20.38 -4.60 -16.68
CA PRO A 117 -20.36 -5.77 -17.55
C PRO A 117 -19.21 -6.73 -17.21
N THR A 118 -18.20 -6.27 -16.45
CA THR A 118 -17.08 -7.09 -15.99
C THR A 118 -16.23 -6.37 -14.92
N THR A 119 -15.47 -7.15 -14.13
CA THR A 119 -14.47 -6.66 -13.14
C THR A 119 -13.02 -6.84 -13.61
N GLU A 120 -12.84 -7.19 -14.89
CA GLU A 120 -11.55 -7.58 -15.44
C GLU A 120 -10.64 -6.38 -15.72
N ARG A 121 -9.32 -6.55 -15.53
CA ARG A 121 -8.33 -5.45 -15.64
C ARG A 121 -8.21 -4.84 -17.04
N TRP A 122 -8.63 -5.57 -18.06
CA TRP A 122 -8.70 -5.05 -19.43
C TRP A 122 -9.95 -4.19 -19.67
N PHE A 123 -10.87 -4.05 -18.71
CA PHE A 123 -12.03 -3.17 -18.84
C PHE A 123 -11.73 -1.79 -18.27
N HIS A 124 -11.85 -0.76 -19.11
CA HIS A 124 -11.48 0.63 -18.81
C HIS A 124 -12.71 1.55 -18.77
N GLY A 125 -13.92 0.97 -18.68
CA GLY A 125 -15.15 1.75 -18.53
C GLY A 125 -15.26 2.88 -19.55
N HIS A 126 -15.45 4.09 -19.06
CA HIS A 126 -15.67 5.28 -19.88
C HIS A 126 -14.35 5.86 -20.43
N LEU A 127 -13.76 5.18 -21.42
CA LEU A 127 -12.56 5.62 -22.12
C LEU A 127 -12.91 5.97 -23.58
N SER A 128 -12.47 7.13 -24.09
CA SER A 128 -12.70 7.47 -25.50
C SER A 128 -11.82 6.63 -26.43
N GLY A 129 -12.22 6.53 -27.70
CA GLY A 129 -11.39 5.87 -28.72
C GLY A 129 -10.00 6.49 -28.83
N LYS A 130 -9.91 7.83 -28.89
CA LYS A 130 -8.64 8.55 -29.02
C LYS A 130 -7.73 8.36 -27.80
N GLU A 131 -8.29 8.33 -26.60
CA GLU A 131 -7.52 8.05 -25.37
C GLU A 131 -7.02 6.60 -25.34
N ALA A 132 -7.87 5.65 -25.74
CA ALA A 132 -7.50 4.25 -25.87
C ALA A 132 -6.38 4.04 -26.90
N GLU A 133 -6.48 4.66 -28.07
CA GLU A 133 -5.42 4.62 -29.09
C GLU A 133 -4.10 5.13 -28.54
N LYS A 134 -4.12 6.33 -27.94
CA LYS A 134 -2.94 6.95 -27.36
C LYS A 134 -2.31 6.06 -26.29
N LEU A 135 -3.11 5.57 -25.33
CA LEU A 135 -2.61 4.72 -24.25
C LEU A 135 -1.97 3.42 -24.76
N ILE A 136 -2.65 2.74 -25.68
CA ILE A 136 -2.21 1.46 -26.22
C ILE A 136 -0.99 1.62 -27.14
N LEU A 137 -0.92 2.67 -27.95
CA LEU A 137 0.24 2.94 -28.80
C LEU A 137 1.47 3.36 -27.98
N ASP A 138 1.27 4.20 -26.96
CA ASP A 138 2.37 4.69 -26.10
C ASP A 138 2.97 3.58 -25.23
N ARG A 139 2.14 2.67 -24.69
CA ARG A 139 2.56 1.71 -23.63
C ARG A 139 2.26 0.25 -23.92
N GLY A 140 1.40 -0.05 -24.88
CA GLY A 140 0.98 -1.41 -25.21
C GLY A 140 2.02 -2.12 -26.08
N LYS A 141 2.06 -3.45 -26.04
CA LYS A 141 2.82 -4.26 -27.00
C LYS A 141 1.88 -4.76 -28.10
N ASN A 142 2.40 -5.27 -29.22
CA ASN A 142 1.55 -5.86 -30.25
C ASN A 142 0.66 -6.97 -29.64
N GLY A 143 -0.65 -6.94 -29.92
CA GLY A 143 -1.68 -7.77 -29.29
C GLY A 143 -2.14 -7.32 -27.90
N SER A 144 -1.73 -6.14 -27.44
CA SER A 144 -2.29 -5.53 -26.22
C SER A 144 -3.72 -5.08 -26.47
N PHE A 145 -4.64 -5.38 -25.55
CA PHE A 145 -6.06 -5.05 -25.72
C PHE A 145 -6.72 -4.48 -24.47
N LEU A 146 -7.73 -3.63 -24.66
CA LEU A 146 -8.66 -3.19 -23.62
C LEU A 146 -10.09 -3.16 -24.15
N VAL A 147 -11.07 -3.19 -23.27
CA VAL A 147 -12.48 -2.97 -23.57
C VAL A 147 -12.95 -1.72 -22.85
N ARG A 148 -13.73 -0.90 -23.55
CA ARG A 148 -14.28 0.37 -23.07
C ARG A 148 -15.73 0.50 -23.49
N GLU A 149 -16.47 1.41 -22.88
CA GLU A 149 -17.82 1.77 -23.28
C GLU A 149 -17.82 2.45 -24.66
N SER A 150 -18.86 2.18 -25.45
CA SER A 150 -19.08 2.86 -26.72
C SER A 150 -19.64 4.26 -26.48
N GLN A 151 -18.90 5.28 -26.93
CA GLN A 151 -19.35 6.67 -26.88
C GLN A 151 -20.39 6.98 -27.97
N SER A 152 -20.39 6.23 -29.06
CA SER A 152 -21.31 6.44 -30.18
C SER A 152 -22.64 5.71 -29.99
N MET A 153 -22.65 4.58 -29.28
CA MET A 153 -23.86 3.79 -29.00
C MET A 153 -23.93 3.42 -27.52
N PRO A 154 -24.65 4.20 -26.70
CA PRO A 154 -24.81 3.90 -25.28
C PRO A 154 -25.38 2.50 -25.03
N GLY A 155 -24.72 1.73 -24.15
CA GLY A 155 -25.08 0.34 -23.85
C GLY A 155 -24.21 -0.70 -24.56
N ASP A 156 -23.51 -0.30 -25.63
CA ASP A 156 -22.53 -1.13 -26.33
C ASP A 156 -21.09 -0.85 -25.83
N PHE A 157 -20.16 -1.72 -26.24
CA PHE A 157 -18.76 -1.66 -25.85
C PHE A 157 -17.84 -1.68 -27.07
N VAL A 158 -16.56 -1.37 -26.87
CA VAL A 158 -15.54 -1.42 -27.92
C VAL A 158 -14.30 -2.13 -27.40
N LEU A 159 -13.86 -3.17 -28.10
CA LEU A 159 -12.59 -3.83 -27.91
C LEU A 159 -11.52 -3.10 -28.74
N SER A 160 -10.56 -2.47 -28.07
CA SER A 160 -9.47 -1.74 -28.69
C SER A 160 -8.19 -2.57 -28.57
N VAL A 161 -7.56 -2.92 -29.70
CA VAL A 161 -6.44 -3.86 -29.77
C VAL A 161 -5.28 -3.24 -30.55
N ARG A 162 -4.06 -3.32 -30.02
CA ARG A 162 -2.86 -2.98 -30.80
C ARG A 162 -2.60 -4.07 -31.83
N THR A 163 -2.62 -3.69 -33.10
CA THR A 163 -2.15 -4.52 -34.20
C THR A 163 -1.00 -3.76 -34.87
N ASP A 164 0.21 -4.16 -34.55
CA ASP A 164 1.45 -3.51 -34.97
C ASP A 164 1.51 -2.02 -34.56
N ASP A 165 1.48 -1.11 -35.53
CA ASP A 165 1.58 0.35 -35.33
C ASP A 165 0.23 1.07 -35.36
N LYS A 166 -0.87 0.32 -35.40
CA LYS A 166 -2.24 0.86 -35.32
C LYS A 166 -3.03 0.21 -34.19
N VAL A 167 -4.15 0.84 -33.84
CA VAL A 167 -5.13 0.29 -32.91
C VAL A 167 -6.40 0.00 -33.68
N THR A 168 -6.84 -1.26 -33.63
CA THR A 168 -8.11 -1.70 -34.22
C THR A 168 -9.20 -1.63 -33.15
N HIS A 169 -10.31 -0.99 -33.49
CA HIS A 169 -11.50 -0.90 -32.66
C HIS A 169 -12.59 -1.83 -33.17
N VAL A 170 -12.92 -2.85 -32.40
CA VAL A 170 -13.99 -3.80 -32.70
C VAL A 170 -15.20 -3.46 -31.83
N MET A 171 -16.34 -3.20 -32.47
CA MET A 171 -17.60 -2.94 -31.76
C MET A 171 -18.10 -4.24 -31.10
N ILE A 172 -18.47 -4.15 -29.83
CA ILE A 172 -19.15 -5.22 -29.10
C ILE A 172 -20.58 -4.74 -28.84
N ARG A 173 -21.56 -5.41 -29.45
CA ARG A 173 -22.97 -5.07 -29.28
C ARG A 173 -23.56 -5.79 -28.08
N CYS A 174 -24.37 -5.10 -27.30
CA CYS A 174 -25.24 -5.69 -26.31
C CYS A 174 -26.60 -5.97 -26.96
N THR A 175 -26.94 -7.24 -27.17
CA THR A 175 -28.19 -7.66 -27.81
C THR A 175 -29.38 -7.47 -26.86
N SER A 176 -30.60 -7.48 -27.41
CA SER A 176 -31.84 -7.28 -26.64
C SER A 176 -32.10 -8.34 -25.57
N ASP A 177 -31.46 -9.50 -25.66
CA ASP A 177 -31.47 -10.58 -24.66
C ASP A 177 -30.30 -10.49 -23.65
N ASN A 178 -29.64 -9.34 -23.54
CA ASN A 178 -28.49 -9.06 -22.67
C ASN A 178 -27.29 -10.01 -22.91
N LYS A 179 -27.01 -10.33 -24.17
CA LYS A 179 -25.78 -11.02 -24.56
C LYS A 179 -24.86 -10.10 -25.35
N TYR A 180 -23.63 -10.54 -25.54
CA TYR A 180 -22.58 -9.79 -26.20
C TYR A 180 -22.15 -10.48 -27.49
N ASP A 181 -22.04 -9.73 -28.58
CA ASP A 181 -21.46 -10.18 -29.85
C ASP A 181 -20.60 -9.10 -30.49
N VAL A 182 -19.85 -9.42 -31.56
CA VAL A 182 -18.99 -8.46 -32.28
C VAL A 182 -19.51 -8.11 -33.68
N GLY A 183 -20.83 -8.18 -33.90
CA GLY A 183 -21.43 -7.94 -35.22
C GLY A 183 -22.00 -9.19 -35.90
N GLY A 184 -21.68 -10.38 -35.41
CA GLY A 184 -22.16 -11.68 -35.91
C GLY A 184 -21.42 -12.86 -35.26
N GLY A 185 -21.86 -14.09 -35.52
CA GLY A 185 -21.28 -15.32 -34.97
C GLY A 185 -21.86 -15.70 -33.61
N GLU A 186 -21.00 -16.23 -32.73
CA GLU A 186 -21.35 -16.66 -31.37
C GLU A 186 -21.76 -15.49 -30.46
N GLN A 187 -22.73 -15.73 -29.58
CA GLN A 187 -23.19 -14.78 -28.56
C GLN A 187 -22.76 -15.23 -27.17
N PHE A 188 -22.34 -14.29 -26.35
CA PHE A 188 -21.75 -14.56 -25.04
C PHE A 188 -22.58 -13.95 -23.91
N ASN A 189 -22.65 -14.64 -22.77
CA ASN A 189 -23.40 -14.15 -21.60
C ASN A 189 -22.66 -13.03 -20.84
N THR A 190 -21.33 -12.93 -21.01
CA THR A 190 -20.51 -11.90 -20.38
C THR A 190 -19.42 -11.40 -21.34
N LEU A 191 -18.95 -10.17 -21.13
CA LEU A 191 -17.77 -9.66 -21.85
C LEU A 191 -16.53 -10.52 -21.58
N ALA A 192 -16.42 -11.14 -20.41
CA ALA A 192 -15.29 -12.00 -20.08
C ALA A 192 -15.27 -13.28 -20.93
N ASP A 193 -16.43 -13.93 -21.10
CA ASP A 193 -16.55 -15.11 -21.96
C ASP A 193 -16.23 -14.77 -23.42
N LEU A 194 -16.70 -13.61 -23.90
CA LEU A 194 -16.40 -13.09 -25.23
C LEU A 194 -14.88 -12.91 -25.42
N ILE A 195 -14.21 -12.26 -24.47
CA ILE A 195 -12.77 -12.03 -24.55
C ILE A 195 -11.97 -13.34 -24.48
N GLU A 196 -12.32 -14.27 -23.59
CA GLU A 196 -11.65 -15.58 -23.51
C GLU A 196 -11.82 -16.41 -24.78
N TYR A 197 -12.98 -16.33 -25.42
CA TYR A 197 -13.20 -16.96 -26.71
C TYR A 197 -12.30 -16.36 -27.79
N TYR A 198 -12.25 -15.03 -27.94
CA TYR A 198 -11.45 -14.36 -28.98
C TYR A 198 -9.94 -14.33 -28.70
N LYS A 199 -9.51 -14.61 -27.47
CA LYS A 199 -8.11 -14.95 -27.17
C LYS A 199 -7.68 -16.25 -27.85
N LYS A 200 -8.55 -17.26 -27.85
CA LYS A 200 -8.29 -18.58 -28.44
C LYS A 200 -8.61 -18.63 -29.93
N ASN A 201 -9.55 -17.81 -30.37
CA ASN A 201 -10.03 -17.73 -31.75
C ASN A 201 -9.86 -16.28 -32.27
N PRO A 202 -8.66 -15.88 -32.73
CA PRO A 202 -8.40 -14.50 -33.16
C PRO A 202 -9.33 -14.03 -34.29
N MET A 203 -9.77 -12.78 -34.22
CA MET A 203 -10.58 -12.17 -35.28
C MET A 203 -9.71 -11.80 -36.48
N VAL A 204 -10.31 -11.70 -37.66
CA VAL A 204 -9.62 -11.28 -38.90
C VAL A 204 -10.36 -10.07 -39.48
N GLU A 205 -9.64 -8.96 -39.66
CA GLU A 205 -10.16 -7.76 -40.32
C GLU A 205 -10.35 -8.00 -41.82
N THR A 206 -11.24 -7.26 -42.49
CA THR A 206 -11.45 -7.36 -43.95
C THR A 206 -10.19 -7.10 -44.77
N SER A 207 -9.22 -6.38 -44.19
CA SER A 207 -7.89 -6.14 -44.74
C SER A 207 -7.00 -7.39 -44.74
N GLY A 208 -7.39 -8.46 -44.04
CA GLY A 208 -6.61 -9.67 -43.80
C GLY A 208 -5.77 -9.63 -42.51
N THR A 209 -5.75 -8.52 -41.77
CA THR A 209 -5.01 -8.43 -40.49
C THR A 209 -5.65 -9.28 -39.40
N VAL A 210 -4.86 -10.15 -38.76
CA VAL A 210 -5.32 -10.97 -37.64
C VAL A 210 -5.20 -10.19 -36.32
N VAL A 211 -6.32 -10.02 -35.63
CA VAL A 211 -6.43 -9.31 -34.36
C VAL A 211 -6.22 -10.30 -33.21
N HIS A 212 -4.97 -10.39 -32.74
CA HIS A 212 -4.62 -11.26 -31.61
C HIS A 212 -4.82 -10.57 -30.26
N LEU A 213 -5.62 -11.17 -29.39
CA LEU A 213 -5.73 -10.74 -27.99
C LEU A 213 -4.65 -11.46 -27.16
N LYS A 214 -3.44 -10.91 -27.12
CA LYS A 214 -2.31 -11.55 -26.44
C LYS A 214 -2.26 -11.20 -24.96
N GLN A 215 -2.24 -9.91 -24.64
CA GLN A 215 -2.13 -9.43 -23.26
C GLN A 215 -3.13 -8.31 -22.95
N PRO A 216 -3.77 -8.33 -21.77
CA PRO A 216 -4.59 -7.21 -21.34
C PRO A 216 -3.72 -5.95 -21.18
N PHE A 217 -4.22 -4.82 -21.67
CA PHE A 217 -3.62 -3.52 -21.43
C PHE A 217 -4.07 -3.01 -20.07
N ASN A 218 -3.17 -3.04 -19.09
CA ASN A 218 -3.43 -2.59 -17.73
C ASN A 218 -2.88 -1.16 -17.58
N ALA A 219 -3.74 -0.14 -17.55
CA ALA A 219 -3.31 1.27 -17.49
C ALA A 219 -2.58 1.68 -16.19
N THR A 220 -2.50 0.78 -15.19
CA THR A 220 -1.87 1.04 -13.89
C THR A 220 -0.36 0.82 -13.87
N ARG A 221 0.20 0.12 -14.86
CA ARG A 221 1.66 -0.04 -15.01
C ARG A 221 2.24 1.23 -15.63
N ILE A 222 3.24 1.79 -14.98
CA ILE A 222 3.93 3.01 -15.42
C ILE A 222 5.43 2.87 -15.27
N ASN A 223 6.19 3.64 -16.04
CA ASN A 223 7.59 3.89 -15.72
C ASN A 223 7.67 4.79 -14.47
N ALA A 224 8.56 4.47 -13.53
CA ALA A 224 8.70 5.23 -12.28
C ALA A 224 9.03 6.70 -12.53
N SER A 225 9.89 7.03 -13.49
CA SER A 225 10.18 8.43 -13.89
C SER A 225 8.94 9.22 -14.31
N GLY A 226 7.91 8.52 -14.82
CA GLY A 226 6.62 9.10 -15.24
C GLY A 226 5.58 9.26 -14.14
N ILE A 227 5.90 8.94 -12.88
CA ILE A 227 4.95 8.98 -11.75
C ILE A 227 4.28 10.36 -11.59
N HIS A 228 5.01 11.46 -11.79
CA HIS A 228 4.48 12.81 -11.66
C HIS A 228 3.34 13.06 -12.65
N SER A 229 3.53 12.68 -13.91
CA SER A 229 2.49 12.78 -14.94
C SER A 229 1.30 11.87 -14.64
N ARG A 230 1.53 10.67 -14.10
CA ARG A 230 0.44 9.76 -13.70
C ARG A 230 -0.38 10.34 -12.54
N VAL A 231 0.26 10.88 -11.52
CA VAL A 231 -0.44 11.52 -10.39
C VAL A 231 -1.25 12.71 -10.89
N LYS A 232 -0.67 13.58 -11.72
CA LYS A 232 -1.39 14.72 -12.31
C LYS A 232 -2.61 14.28 -13.11
N GLN A 233 -2.47 13.23 -13.92
CA GLN A 233 -3.58 12.63 -14.65
C GLN A 233 -4.71 12.20 -13.70
N LEU A 234 -4.40 11.34 -12.73
CA LEU A 234 -5.37 10.81 -11.75
C LEU A 234 -6.03 11.89 -10.88
N GLN A 235 -5.37 13.03 -10.68
CA GLN A 235 -5.95 14.20 -10.01
C GLN A 235 -6.89 14.97 -10.94
N SER A 236 -6.50 15.18 -12.21
CA SER A 236 -7.25 15.99 -13.16
C SER A 236 -8.58 15.38 -13.60
N GLU A 237 -8.68 14.06 -13.59
CA GLU A 237 -9.90 13.31 -13.95
C GLU A 237 -11.03 13.53 -12.91
N ASN A 238 -10.72 14.03 -11.70
CA ASN A 238 -11.70 14.42 -10.66
C ASN A 238 -12.22 15.87 -10.78
N GLY A 239 -12.11 16.50 -11.94
CA GLY A 239 -12.47 17.90 -12.16
C GLY A 239 -13.99 18.20 -12.05
N PRO A 240 -14.36 19.48 -11.79
CA PRO A 240 -15.75 19.90 -11.54
C PRO A 240 -16.74 19.67 -12.69
N ASN A 241 -16.26 19.37 -13.89
CA ASN A 241 -17.09 19.07 -15.07
C ASN A 241 -17.31 17.56 -15.31
N SER A 242 -16.78 16.67 -14.46
CA SER A 242 -16.99 15.23 -14.57
C SER A 242 -18.16 14.79 -13.69
N PHE A 243 -19.26 14.32 -14.29
CA PHE A 243 -20.35 13.66 -13.59
C PHE A 243 -19.90 12.24 -13.18
N GLY A 244 -19.07 12.13 -12.15
CA GLY A 244 -18.59 10.86 -11.64
C GLY A 244 -17.26 10.98 -10.90
N LYS A 245 -17.03 10.10 -9.93
CA LYS A 245 -15.71 9.93 -9.31
C LYS A 245 -14.79 9.23 -10.31
N ALA A 246 -13.64 9.81 -10.66
CA ALA A 246 -12.72 9.27 -11.67
C ALA A 246 -11.26 9.28 -11.15
N GLY A 247 -10.30 8.86 -11.97
CA GLY A 247 -8.88 8.84 -11.59
C GLY A 247 -8.60 7.93 -10.39
N PHE A 248 -8.07 8.49 -9.28
CA PHE A 248 -7.70 7.68 -8.10
C PHE A 248 -8.83 6.82 -7.56
N TRP A 249 -10.05 7.36 -7.55
CA TRP A 249 -11.19 6.63 -7.03
C TRP A 249 -11.54 5.45 -7.93
N GLU A 250 -11.58 5.64 -9.25
CA GLU A 250 -11.89 4.57 -10.19
C GLU A 250 -10.86 3.44 -10.13
N GLU A 251 -9.57 3.79 -10.09
CA GLU A 251 -8.49 2.80 -9.98
C GLU A 251 -8.55 2.02 -8.66
N PHE A 252 -8.85 2.72 -7.56
CA PHE A 252 -9.05 2.09 -6.25
C PHE A 252 -10.30 1.19 -6.25
N GLU A 253 -11.43 1.63 -6.81
CA GLU A 253 -12.64 0.81 -6.88
C GLU A 253 -12.47 -0.42 -7.80
N SER A 254 -11.69 -0.32 -8.88
CA SER A 254 -11.32 -1.47 -9.71
C SER A 254 -10.56 -2.52 -8.89
N LEU A 255 -9.67 -2.09 -7.99
CA LEU A 255 -8.99 -2.98 -7.04
C LEU A 255 -9.96 -3.58 -6.02
N GLN A 256 -10.89 -2.77 -5.51
CA GLN A 256 -11.95 -3.19 -4.59
C GLN A 256 -12.85 -4.27 -5.22
N GLN A 257 -13.16 -4.18 -6.51
CA GLN A 257 -13.93 -5.18 -7.25
C GLN A 257 -13.28 -6.56 -7.29
N GLN A 258 -11.96 -6.65 -7.16
CA GLN A 258 -11.21 -7.90 -7.21
C GLN A 258 -11.08 -8.59 -5.84
N GLU A 259 -11.63 -8.02 -4.76
CA GLU A 259 -11.59 -8.61 -3.41
C GLU A 259 -12.19 -10.02 -3.35
N PHE A 260 -13.22 -10.32 -4.14
CA PHE A 260 -13.84 -11.65 -4.14
C PHE A 260 -12.89 -12.77 -4.58
N LYS A 261 -11.87 -12.44 -5.40
CA LYS A 261 -10.81 -13.39 -5.83
C LYS A 261 -9.92 -13.81 -4.66
N HIS A 262 -10.03 -13.13 -3.50
CA HIS A 262 -9.20 -13.33 -2.31
C HIS A 262 -10.00 -13.72 -1.07
N LEU A 263 -11.14 -14.40 -1.22
CA LEU A 263 -11.90 -15.00 -0.11
C LEU A 263 -11.21 -16.28 0.39
N TYR A 264 -10.01 -16.13 0.95
CA TYR A 264 -9.24 -17.24 1.52
C TYR A 264 -9.79 -17.67 2.88
N SER A 265 -9.45 -18.89 3.27
CA SER A 265 -9.87 -19.49 4.54
C SER A 265 -9.32 -18.69 5.75
N ARG A 266 -10.17 -18.53 6.77
CA ARG A 266 -9.89 -17.83 8.04
C ARG A 266 -10.48 -18.61 9.23
N LYS A 267 -10.51 -19.94 9.09
CA LYS A 267 -11.18 -20.85 10.04
C LYS A 267 -10.47 -20.82 11.39
N GLU A 268 -9.15 -20.72 11.40
CA GLU A 268 -8.36 -20.74 12.64
C GLU A 268 -8.68 -19.53 13.53
N GLY A 269 -8.79 -18.34 12.95
CA GLY A 269 -9.18 -17.13 13.69
C GLY A 269 -10.63 -17.11 14.15
N SER A 270 -11.48 -17.95 13.54
CA SER A 270 -12.91 -18.05 13.85
C SER A 270 -13.23 -19.04 14.98
N LYS A 271 -12.25 -19.85 15.43
CA LYS A 271 -12.41 -20.81 16.53
C LYS A 271 -12.79 -20.10 17.83
N ALA A 272 -13.58 -20.76 18.68
CA ALA A 272 -14.11 -20.17 19.91
C ALA A 272 -12.98 -19.70 20.86
N GLU A 273 -11.99 -20.57 21.06
CA GLU A 273 -10.76 -20.34 21.84
C GLU A 273 -9.87 -19.20 21.31
N ASN A 274 -9.97 -18.84 20.03
CA ASN A 274 -9.18 -17.75 19.44
C ASN A 274 -9.93 -16.42 19.38
N ARG A 275 -11.24 -16.41 19.68
CA ARG A 275 -12.10 -15.23 19.50
C ARG A 275 -11.65 -14.04 20.35
N ASN A 276 -11.18 -14.28 21.58
CA ASN A 276 -10.67 -13.27 22.51
C ASN A 276 -9.22 -12.84 22.20
N LYS A 277 -8.53 -13.51 21.27
CA LYS A 277 -7.22 -13.12 20.74
C LYS A 277 -7.34 -12.15 19.55
N ASN A 278 -8.56 -11.89 19.07
CA ASN A 278 -8.84 -10.97 17.97
C ASN A 278 -9.33 -9.62 18.51
N ARG A 279 -8.63 -8.53 18.14
CA ARG A 279 -9.08 -7.16 18.49
C ARG A 279 -10.41 -6.82 17.83
N TYR A 280 -10.62 -7.33 16.63
CA TYR A 280 -11.87 -7.21 15.89
C TYR A 280 -12.34 -8.59 15.46
N LYS A 281 -13.56 -8.95 15.85
CA LYS A 281 -14.13 -10.28 15.68
C LYS A 281 -14.07 -10.81 14.24
N ASN A 282 -14.23 -9.94 13.25
CA ASN A 282 -14.31 -10.34 11.83
C ASN A 282 -13.12 -9.83 11.00
N ILE A 283 -12.01 -9.42 11.65
CA ILE A 283 -10.74 -9.11 10.98
C ILE A 283 -9.74 -10.17 11.40
N LEU A 284 -9.65 -11.21 10.59
CA LEU A 284 -8.96 -12.46 10.90
C LEU A 284 -7.83 -12.72 9.91
N PRO A 285 -6.73 -13.35 10.35
CA PRO A 285 -5.65 -13.72 9.44
C PRO A 285 -6.08 -14.83 8.48
N PHE A 286 -5.57 -14.82 7.24
CA PHE A 286 -5.72 -15.98 6.36
C PHE A 286 -4.95 -17.17 6.89
N ASP A 287 -5.54 -18.37 6.82
CA ASP A 287 -4.98 -19.59 7.40
C ASP A 287 -3.65 -19.99 6.73
N ASP A 288 -3.51 -19.78 5.42
CA ASP A 288 -2.33 -20.20 4.63
C ASP A 288 -1.08 -19.37 4.91
N THR A 289 -1.25 -18.13 5.36
CA THR A 289 -0.15 -17.18 5.59
C THR A 289 -0.06 -16.74 7.05
N ARG A 290 -0.91 -17.28 7.95
CA ARG A 290 -0.87 -16.89 9.37
C ARG A 290 0.45 -17.29 10.01
N VAL A 291 0.92 -16.48 10.95
CA VAL A 291 2.00 -16.89 11.84
C VAL A 291 1.47 -17.95 12.80
N LYS A 292 2.19 -19.06 12.94
CA LYS A 292 1.87 -20.13 13.89
C LYS A 292 2.87 -20.07 15.03
N LEU A 293 2.41 -19.89 16.26
CA LEU A 293 3.29 -19.85 17.42
C LEU A 293 3.89 -21.25 17.66
N LYS A 294 5.21 -21.29 17.86
CA LYS A 294 5.99 -22.51 18.07
C LYS A 294 6.29 -22.68 19.57
N ASN A 295 6.62 -23.91 19.97
CA ASN A 295 6.95 -24.27 21.36
C ASN A 295 5.83 -23.92 22.36
N VAL A 296 4.59 -24.16 21.94
CA VAL A 296 3.37 -23.96 22.73
C VAL A 296 2.83 -25.31 23.21
N ASP A 297 2.03 -25.31 24.28
CA ASP A 297 1.36 -26.54 24.72
C ASP A 297 0.28 -26.94 23.71
N LEU A 298 0.50 -28.04 22.99
CA LEU A 298 -0.43 -28.54 21.99
C LEU A 298 -1.75 -29.05 22.59
N ASN A 299 -1.81 -29.27 23.91
CA ASN A 299 -3.04 -29.60 24.61
C ASN A 299 -3.91 -28.36 24.87
N GLU A 300 -3.34 -27.16 24.81
CA GLU A 300 -4.07 -25.92 24.94
C GLU A 300 -4.64 -25.50 23.57
N ALA A 301 -5.96 -25.57 23.44
CA ALA A 301 -6.65 -25.21 22.21
C ALA A 301 -6.38 -23.75 21.83
N GLY A 302 -5.88 -23.52 20.61
CA GLY A 302 -5.56 -22.18 20.11
C GLY A 302 -4.23 -21.60 20.63
N ALA A 303 -3.38 -22.40 21.28
CA ALA A 303 -2.07 -21.94 21.76
C ALA A 303 -1.15 -21.51 20.61
N ASP A 304 -1.30 -22.09 19.40
CA ASP A 304 -0.51 -21.74 18.22
C ASP A 304 -0.99 -20.46 17.49
N TYR A 305 -2.04 -19.81 18.00
CA TYR A 305 -2.74 -18.73 17.31
C TYR A 305 -2.26 -17.34 17.73
N ILE A 306 -1.96 -16.52 16.72
CA ILE A 306 -1.85 -15.07 16.82
C ILE A 306 -2.47 -14.43 15.56
N ASN A 307 -3.11 -13.27 15.71
CA ASN A 307 -3.70 -12.55 14.58
C ASN A 307 -2.62 -11.78 13.78
N ALA A 308 -1.84 -12.53 13.01
CA ALA A 308 -0.74 -12.02 12.19
C ALA A 308 -0.58 -12.84 10.90
N ASN A 309 -0.10 -12.22 9.83
CA ASN A 309 0.26 -12.90 8.57
C ASN A 309 1.66 -12.52 8.11
N TYR A 310 2.36 -13.48 7.50
CA TYR A 310 3.54 -13.20 6.70
C TYR A 310 3.13 -12.48 5.41
N ILE A 311 3.86 -11.42 5.07
CA ILE A 311 3.74 -10.71 3.81
C ILE A 311 5.12 -10.75 3.13
N LYS A 312 5.17 -11.31 1.93
CA LYS A 312 6.39 -11.39 1.11
C LYS A 312 6.09 -10.96 -0.32
N TRP A 313 7.15 -10.66 -1.06
CA TRP A 313 7.03 -10.55 -2.51
C TRP A 313 6.58 -11.90 -3.10
N LYS A 314 5.60 -11.88 -4.00
CA LYS A 314 5.14 -13.05 -4.76
C LYS A 314 5.21 -12.74 -6.25
N SER A 315 6.02 -13.49 -6.97
CA SER A 315 5.90 -13.60 -8.42
C SER A 315 4.55 -14.27 -8.75
N ASP A 316 3.80 -13.68 -9.67
CA ASP A 316 2.63 -14.30 -10.30
C ASP A 316 2.95 -14.46 -11.80
N ASP A 317 2.37 -15.44 -12.48
CA ASP A 317 2.62 -15.75 -13.89
C ASP A 317 2.33 -14.55 -14.82
N THR A 318 1.51 -13.60 -14.35
CA THR A 318 1.25 -12.34 -15.07
C THR A 318 2.30 -11.24 -14.82
N MET A 319 3.30 -11.48 -13.96
CA MET A 319 4.51 -10.66 -13.76
C MET A 319 5.58 -11.02 -14.80
N GLY A 320 5.36 -10.67 -16.07
CA GLY A 320 6.42 -10.80 -17.06
C GLY A 320 7.57 -9.81 -16.79
N GLY A 321 8.83 -10.28 -16.83
CA GLY A 321 10.05 -9.45 -16.80
C GLY A 321 10.57 -9.08 -15.40
N GLU A 322 11.21 -7.92 -15.28
CA GLU A 322 11.89 -7.40 -14.05
C GLU A 322 10.93 -7.25 -12.85
N LEU A 323 9.64 -7.03 -13.09
CA LEU A 323 8.57 -6.97 -12.08
C LEU A 323 8.26 -8.32 -11.41
N GLY A 324 8.76 -9.44 -11.93
CA GLY A 324 8.52 -10.76 -11.34
C GLY A 324 9.43 -11.10 -10.17
N ALA A 325 10.66 -10.59 -10.17
CA ALA A 325 11.67 -10.99 -9.20
C ALA A 325 11.60 -10.17 -7.90
N ASP A 326 11.74 -10.84 -6.76
CA ASP A 326 11.79 -10.20 -5.45
C ASP A 326 12.94 -9.17 -5.41
N PRO A 327 12.63 -7.88 -5.17
CA PRO A 327 13.64 -6.84 -5.20
C PRO A 327 14.57 -6.87 -3.98
N SER A 328 14.10 -7.29 -2.81
CA SER A 328 14.90 -7.14 -1.58
C SER A 328 15.05 -8.40 -0.75
N GLY A 329 14.22 -9.43 -0.98
CA GLY A 329 14.14 -10.59 -0.10
C GLY A 329 13.54 -10.29 1.26
N LYS A 330 13.05 -9.06 1.49
CA LYS A 330 12.44 -8.67 2.76
C LYS A 330 11.14 -9.44 2.97
N VAL A 331 10.99 -9.94 4.19
CA VAL A 331 9.74 -10.52 4.68
C VAL A 331 9.20 -9.60 5.76
N TYR A 332 7.87 -9.42 5.77
CA TYR A 332 7.17 -8.66 6.79
C TYR A 332 6.21 -9.56 7.54
N ILE A 333 5.89 -9.16 8.77
CA ILE A 333 4.74 -9.70 9.51
C ILE A 333 3.76 -8.55 9.73
N ALA A 334 2.58 -8.65 9.14
CA ALA A 334 1.47 -7.72 9.38
C ALA A 334 0.60 -8.27 10.51
N THR A 335 0.47 -7.53 11.62
CA THR A 335 -0.30 -7.96 12.81
C THR A 335 -1.19 -6.84 13.35
N GLN A 336 -2.18 -7.20 14.17
CA GLN A 336 -3.03 -6.25 14.89
C GLN A 336 -2.27 -5.58 16.06
N GLY A 337 -2.83 -4.50 16.61
CA GLY A 337 -2.37 -3.93 17.87
C GLY A 337 -2.65 -4.87 19.03
N CYS A 338 -1.65 -5.12 19.88
CA CYS A 338 -1.73 -6.10 20.98
C CYS A 338 -2.95 -5.86 21.87
N LEU A 339 -3.66 -6.91 22.23
CA LEU A 339 -4.59 -6.91 23.36
C LEU A 339 -3.79 -7.20 24.64
N PRO A 340 -4.30 -6.84 25.84
CA PRO A 340 -3.65 -7.23 27.08
C PRO A 340 -3.38 -8.74 27.18
N SER A 341 -4.31 -9.55 26.68
CA SER A 341 -4.22 -11.02 26.65
C SER A 341 -3.21 -11.58 25.63
N THR A 342 -2.82 -10.81 24.61
CA THR A 342 -1.97 -11.30 23.51
C THR A 342 -0.55 -10.71 23.54
N VAL A 343 -0.17 -10.03 24.63
CA VAL A 343 1.17 -9.42 24.75
C VAL A 343 2.26 -10.50 24.81
N ALA A 344 2.02 -11.60 25.53
CA ALA A 344 2.95 -12.72 25.61
C ALA A 344 3.11 -13.40 24.23
N ASP A 345 1.98 -13.70 23.57
CA ASP A 345 1.93 -14.25 22.20
C ASP A 345 2.71 -13.38 21.20
N PHE A 346 2.58 -12.05 21.32
CA PHE A 346 3.31 -11.09 20.48
C PHE A 346 4.82 -11.21 20.64
N TRP A 347 5.31 -11.27 21.88
CA TRP A 347 6.74 -11.43 22.12
C TRP A 347 7.25 -12.82 21.71
N GLN A 348 6.46 -13.87 21.91
CA GLN A 348 6.78 -15.21 21.40
C GLN A 348 6.97 -15.18 19.89
N MET A 349 6.07 -14.52 19.16
CA MET A 349 6.19 -14.29 17.72
C MET A 349 7.48 -13.52 17.36
N VAL A 350 7.75 -12.39 18.02
CA VAL A 350 8.98 -11.59 17.79
C VAL A 350 10.24 -12.44 17.97
N TRP A 351 10.27 -13.26 19.02
CA TRP A 351 11.41 -14.13 19.31
C TRP A 351 11.55 -15.26 18.29
N GLN A 352 10.50 -16.03 18.02
CA GLN A 352 10.60 -17.21 17.14
C GLN A 352 10.93 -16.82 15.69
N GLU A 353 10.46 -15.65 15.24
CA GLU A 353 10.66 -15.17 13.87
C GLU A 353 11.95 -14.35 13.72
N ASN A 354 12.76 -14.26 14.78
CA ASN A 354 13.98 -13.45 14.83
C ASN A 354 13.75 -11.98 14.40
N CYS A 355 12.56 -11.44 14.69
CA CYS A 355 12.21 -10.06 14.35
C CYS A 355 13.12 -9.11 15.13
N ARG A 356 13.91 -8.31 14.40
CA ARG A 356 14.81 -7.32 15.00
C ARG A 356 14.27 -5.90 14.93
N VAL A 357 13.29 -5.65 14.06
CA VAL A 357 12.67 -4.36 13.86
C VAL A 357 11.16 -4.49 13.98
N ILE A 358 10.57 -3.65 14.83
CA ILE A 358 9.13 -3.54 15.06
C ILE A 358 8.69 -2.13 14.65
N VAL A 359 7.70 -2.04 13.77
CA VAL A 359 7.11 -0.79 13.29
C VAL A 359 5.67 -0.68 13.81
N MET A 360 5.43 0.30 14.67
CA MET A 360 4.13 0.62 15.25
C MET A 360 3.59 1.92 14.65
N THR A 361 2.51 1.87 13.89
CA THR A 361 1.96 3.03 13.16
C THR A 361 0.65 3.58 13.78
N THR A 362 0.52 3.51 15.10
CA THR A 362 -0.66 4.00 15.84
C THR A 362 -0.25 4.42 17.26
N LYS A 363 -0.97 5.35 17.87
CA LYS A 363 -0.85 5.61 19.31
C LYS A 363 -1.53 4.49 20.10
N GLU A 364 -1.22 4.35 21.39
CA GLU A 364 -1.91 3.36 22.25
C GLU A 364 -3.42 3.62 22.29
N THR A 365 -3.81 4.90 22.35
CA THR A 365 -5.19 5.37 22.36
C THR A 365 -5.34 6.52 21.37
N GLU A 366 -6.40 6.48 20.55
CA GLU A 366 -6.77 7.52 19.61
C GLU A 366 -8.27 7.84 19.78
N ARG A 367 -8.62 9.12 19.96
CA ARG A 367 -9.99 9.58 20.26
C ARG A 367 -10.68 8.81 21.40
N GLY A 368 -9.94 8.50 22.46
CA GLY A 368 -10.44 7.75 23.61
C GLY A 368 -10.68 6.26 23.36
N LYS A 369 -10.34 5.72 22.18
CA LYS A 369 -10.44 4.30 21.86
C LYS A 369 -9.06 3.65 21.90
N ASN A 370 -8.95 2.52 22.61
CA ASN A 370 -7.73 1.73 22.64
C ASN A 370 -7.44 1.12 21.25
N LYS A 371 -6.26 1.40 20.70
CA LYS A 371 -5.77 0.87 19.43
C LYS A 371 -4.70 -0.20 19.63
N CYS A 372 -3.89 -0.08 20.69
CA CYS A 372 -2.87 -1.05 21.06
C CYS A 372 -2.63 -1.00 22.56
N ALA A 373 -2.57 -2.15 23.23
CA ALA A 373 -2.03 -2.24 24.59
C ALA A 373 -0.51 -2.03 24.55
N ARG A 374 0.03 -1.37 25.58
CA ARG A 374 1.48 -1.26 25.76
C ARG A 374 2.09 -2.65 26.01
N TYR A 375 3.05 -3.02 25.17
CA TYR A 375 3.77 -4.30 25.25
C TYR A 375 5.26 -4.11 25.59
N TRP A 376 5.68 -2.92 26.00
CA TRP A 376 7.05 -2.60 26.37
C TRP A 376 7.11 -1.97 27.77
N PRO A 377 8.21 -2.12 28.52
CA PRO A 377 8.41 -1.41 29.78
C PRO A 377 8.79 0.06 29.53
N ASP A 378 8.64 0.88 30.56
CA ASP A 378 9.15 2.26 30.55
C ASP A 378 10.68 2.30 30.42
N GLN A 379 11.24 3.44 30.04
CA GLN A 379 12.69 3.60 29.84
C GLN A 379 13.49 3.15 31.08
N ASN A 380 14.56 2.38 30.85
CA ASN A 380 15.38 1.69 31.87
C ASN A 380 14.66 0.59 32.67
N GLY A 381 13.36 0.38 32.44
CA GLY A 381 12.57 -0.68 33.04
C GLY A 381 12.78 -2.04 32.38
N SER A 382 12.40 -3.09 33.09
CA SER A 382 12.35 -4.47 32.60
C SER A 382 10.99 -5.08 32.95
N LYS A 383 10.45 -5.91 32.05
CA LYS A 383 9.18 -6.62 32.27
C LYS A 383 9.18 -7.98 31.59
N GLY A 384 8.64 -8.98 32.29
CA GLY A 384 8.40 -10.32 31.77
C GLY A 384 7.05 -10.42 31.04
N TYR A 385 7.04 -11.17 29.94
CA TYR A 385 5.90 -11.47 29.10
C TYR A 385 5.93 -12.97 28.75
N GLY A 386 5.33 -13.80 29.60
CA GLY A 386 5.57 -15.24 29.56
C GLY A 386 7.05 -15.53 29.83
N ASN A 387 7.67 -16.36 28.99
CA ASN A 387 9.07 -16.76 29.12
C ASN A 387 10.06 -15.70 28.58
N ILE A 388 9.56 -14.56 28.09
CA ILE A 388 10.41 -13.51 27.50
C ILE A 388 10.53 -12.34 28.45
N VAL A 389 11.75 -11.88 28.69
CA VAL A 389 12.02 -10.64 29.43
C VAL A 389 12.49 -9.56 28.47
N VAL A 390 11.86 -8.39 28.55
CA VAL A 390 12.18 -7.24 27.71
C VAL A 390 12.65 -6.11 28.62
N LYS A 391 13.83 -5.58 28.34
CA LYS A 391 14.39 -4.40 29.00
C LYS A 391 14.48 -3.24 28.02
N ASN A 392 13.93 -2.08 28.38
CA ASN A 392 14.04 -0.87 27.57
C ASN A 392 15.33 -0.13 27.91
N LEU A 393 16.28 -0.15 26.98
CA LEU A 393 17.62 0.41 27.17
C LEU A 393 17.66 1.90 26.85
N ILE A 394 17.11 2.27 25.70
CA ILE A 394 17.22 3.62 25.13
C ILE A 394 15.87 4.02 24.58
N GLU A 395 15.46 5.25 24.83
CA GLU A 395 14.32 5.89 24.18
C GLU A 395 14.75 7.23 23.61
N SER A 396 14.51 7.45 22.32
CA SER A 396 14.77 8.70 21.62
C SER A 396 13.53 9.11 20.83
N SER A 397 13.17 10.39 20.86
CA SER A 397 11.95 10.88 20.20
C SER A 397 12.28 11.98 19.20
N THR A 398 11.60 11.92 18.06
CA THR A 398 11.52 12.97 17.05
C THR A 398 10.09 13.54 17.06
N PRO A 399 9.80 14.62 16.31
CA PRO A 399 8.43 15.09 16.14
C PRO A 399 7.47 14.07 15.51
N HIS A 400 7.99 13.04 14.80
CA HIS A 400 7.18 12.11 14.02
C HIS A 400 7.11 10.70 14.60
N TYR A 401 8.15 10.26 15.30
CA TYR A 401 8.25 8.92 15.86
C TYR A 401 9.13 8.87 17.10
N THR A 402 8.93 7.84 17.92
CA THR A 402 9.80 7.44 19.03
C THR A 402 10.51 6.14 18.67
N LEU A 403 11.83 6.09 18.83
CA LEU A 403 12.64 4.89 18.73
C LEU A 403 12.94 4.37 20.14
N ARG A 404 12.73 3.07 20.35
CA ARG A 404 13.18 2.36 21.55
C ARG A 404 14.11 1.23 21.19
N GLU A 405 15.16 1.06 21.98
CA GLU A 405 16.06 -0.09 21.88
C GLU A 405 15.78 -1.04 23.05
N PHE A 406 15.38 -2.25 22.72
CA PHE A 406 15.08 -3.29 23.69
C PHE A 406 16.19 -4.33 23.73
N MET A 407 16.57 -4.76 24.93
CA MET A 407 17.23 -6.05 25.12
C MET A 407 16.17 -7.09 25.44
N VAL A 408 16.12 -8.14 24.64
CA VAL A 408 15.15 -9.24 24.77
C VAL A 408 15.89 -10.52 25.09
N THR A 409 15.46 -11.21 26.15
CA THR A 409 15.97 -12.52 26.55
C THR A 409 14.83 -13.51 26.70
N MET A 410 15.14 -14.79 26.50
CA MET A 410 14.21 -15.89 26.69
C MET A 410 14.68 -16.73 27.87
N GLU A 411 13.77 -17.12 28.76
CA GLU A 411 14.06 -17.99 29.88
C GLU A 411 14.68 -19.32 29.40
N GLY A 412 15.76 -19.75 30.06
CA GLY A 412 16.54 -20.92 29.64
C GLY A 412 17.46 -20.71 28.43
N SER A 413 17.43 -19.54 27.77
CA SER A 413 18.36 -19.18 26.70
C SER A 413 19.47 -18.26 27.22
N SER A 414 20.72 -18.55 26.85
CA SER A 414 21.86 -17.65 27.10
C SER A 414 21.98 -16.53 26.06
N VAL A 415 21.17 -16.58 24.99
CA VAL A 415 21.19 -15.58 23.91
C VAL A 415 20.35 -14.36 24.32
N GLU A 416 20.93 -13.17 24.15
CA GLU A 416 20.22 -11.90 24.20
C GLU A 416 20.09 -11.31 22.79
N ARG A 417 18.98 -10.62 22.51
CA ARG A 417 18.74 -10.00 21.20
C ARG A 417 18.34 -8.54 21.37
N LYS A 418 19.00 -7.67 20.62
CA LYS A 418 18.54 -6.29 20.45
C LYS A 418 17.35 -6.26 19.49
N VAL A 419 16.28 -5.58 19.89
CA VAL A 419 15.09 -5.31 19.08
C VAL A 419 14.83 -3.81 19.05
N PHE A 420 14.66 -3.26 17.86
CA PHE A 420 14.44 -1.83 17.61
C PHE A 420 12.97 -1.58 17.35
N HIS A 421 12.35 -0.77 18.22
CA HIS A 421 10.93 -0.42 18.16
C HIS A 421 10.75 0.98 17.64
N TYR A 422 10.24 1.08 16.43
CA TYR A 422 9.94 2.30 15.71
C TYR A 422 8.46 2.63 15.85
N HIS A 423 8.13 3.60 16.71
CA HIS A 423 6.76 4.00 17.01
C HIS A 423 6.41 5.32 16.32
N PHE A 424 5.76 5.24 15.16
CA PHE A 424 5.29 6.41 14.42
C PHE A 424 4.03 7.00 15.08
N THR A 425 4.13 8.25 15.55
CA THR A 425 3.10 8.93 16.36
C THR A 425 2.43 10.10 15.62
N ALA A 426 2.94 10.48 14.44
CA ALA A 426 2.40 11.57 13.63
C ALA A 426 1.30 11.15 12.63
N TRP A 427 0.91 9.87 12.58
CA TRP A 427 -0.21 9.46 11.73
C TRP A 427 -1.53 10.02 12.27
N PRO A 428 -2.36 10.72 11.47
CA PRO A 428 -3.61 11.28 11.95
C PRO A 428 -4.66 10.20 12.25
N ASP A 429 -5.55 10.46 13.21
CA ASP A 429 -6.60 9.51 13.60
C ASP A 429 -7.49 9.10 12.41
N HIS A 430 -7.76 10.02 11.48
CA HIS A 430 -8.47 9.76 10.22
C HIS A 430 -7.64 10.23 9.03
N GLY A 431 -7.73 9.48 7.94
CA GLY A 431 -7.04 9.79 6.69
C GLY A 431 -5.57 9.40 6.72
N VAL A 432 -4.74 10.28 6.15
CA VAL A 432 -3.32 10.06 5.89
C VAL A 432 -2.52 11.32 6.25
N PRO A 433 -1.22 11.21 6.56
CA PRO A 433 -0.36 12.38 6.72
C PRO A 433 -0.47 13.33 5.51
N SER A 434 -0.48 14.64 5.76
CA SER A 434 -0.56 15.64 4.69
C SER A 434 0.72 15.74 3.87
N ASP A 435 1.86 15.48 4.52
CA ASP A 435 3.18 15.45 3.90
C ASP A 435 3.72 14.01 3.92
N PRO A 436 4.02 13.39 2.76
CA PRO A 436 4.62 12.07 2.70
C PRO A 436 6.06 12.02 3.22
N GLY A 437 6.78 13.14 3.27
CA GLY A 437 8.18 13.21 3.69
C GLY A 437 8.42 12.62 5.08
N CYS A 438 7.51 12.86 6.03
CA CYS A 438 7.62 12.30 7.39
C CYS A 438 7.57 10.76 7.43
N VAL A 439 6.74 10.13 6.58
CA VAL A 439 6.65 8.67 6.48
C VAL A 439 7.86 8.10 5.74
N LEU A 440 8.30 8.78 4.68
CA LEU A 440 9.48 8.36 3.91
C LEU A 440 10.75 8.39 4.76
N ASN A 441 10.99 9.47 5.51
CA ASN A 441 12.14 9.57 6.41
C ASN A 441 12.12 8.47 7.47
N PHE A 442 10.96 8.21 8.06
CA PHE A 442 10.77 7.14 9.03
C PHE A 442 11.05 5.75 8.42
N LEU A 443 10.57 5.50 7.20
CA LEU A 443 10.80 4.25 6.47
C LEU A 443 12.28 4.08 6.10
N HIS A 444 12.97 5.15 5.67
CA HIS A 444 14.41 5.11 5.41
C HIS A 444 15.22 4.73 6.64
N GLU A 445 14.87 5.24 7.83
CA GLU A 445 15.53 4.86 9.09
C GLU A 445 15.25 3.40 9.48
N VAL A 446 14.02 2.90 9.25
CA VAL A 446 13.67 1.48 9.45
C VAL A 446 14.51 0.59 8.53
N ASN A 447 14.59 0.92 7.24
CA ASN A 447 15.35 0.14 6.25
C ASN A 447 16.84 0.15 6.53
N LYS A 448 17.40 1.33 6.82
CA LYS A 448 18.79 1.48 7.20
C LYS A 448 19.14 0.59 8.39
N ARG A 449 18.27 0.52 9.40
CA ARG A 449 18.48 -0.35 10.56
C ARG A 449 18.43 -1.83 10.20
N GLN A 450 17.45 -2.26 9.39
CA GLN A 450 17.36 -3.65 8.95
C GLN A 450 18.60 -4.05 8.12
N GLU A 451 19.09 -3.17 7.25
CA GLU A 451 20.29 -3.39 6.44
C GLU A 451 21.56 -3.45 7.28
N GLN A 452 21.69 -2.60 8.30
CA GLN A 452 22.79 -2.67 9.28
C GLN A 452 22.77 -3.99 10.02
N LEU A 453 21.61 -4.44 10.49
CA LEU A 453 21.47 -5.72 11.18
C LEU A 453 21.82 -6.91 10.29
N GLN A 454 21.55 -6.82 8.98
CA GLN A 454 21.95 -7.83 8.00
C GLN A 454 23.48 -7.95 7.88
N GLN A 455 24.23 -6.88 8.17
CA GLN A 455 25.69 -6.85 8.18
C GLN A 455 26.27 -7.22 9.55
N GLU A 456 25.62 -6.82 10.64
CA GLU A 456 26.05 -7.08 12.03
C GLU A 456 25.84 -8.54 12.46
N LEU A 457 24.79 -9.19 11.95
CA LEU A 457 24.43 -10.56 12.32
C LEU A 457 25.12 -11.60 11.44
N PRO A 458 25.42 -12.80 11.97
CA PRO A 458 25.98 -13.88 11.17
C PRO A 458 25.07 -14.23 9.98
N ASN A 459 25.66 -14.50 8.82
CA ASN A 459 24.92 -14.92 7.61
C ASN A 459 24.06 -16.18 7.84
N THR A 460 24.39 -17.01 8.83
CA THR A 460 23.60 -18.19 9.22
C THR A 460 22.34 -17.85 10.03
N GLN A 461 22.24 -16.63 10.56
CA GLN A 461 21.11 -16.12 11.34
C GLN A 461 20.83 -14.65 11.01
N PRO A 462 20.45 -14.35 9.74
CA PRO A 462 20.10 -13.00 9.32
C PRO A 462 18.92 -12.46 10.13
N PRO A 463 18.75 -11.13 10.23
CA PRO A 463 17.56 -10.57 10.87
C PRO A 463 16.31 -11.11 10.19
N GLY A 464 15.32 -11.50 11.00
CA GLY A 464 14.07 -12.03 10.50
C GLY A 464 13.15 -10.97 9.94
N ALA A 465 11.86 -11.28 9.89
CA ALA A 465 10.86 -10.40 9.31
C ALA A 465 10.77 -9.04 10.02
N ILE A 466 10.48 -7.98 9.26
CA ILE A 466 10.09 -6.68 9.84
C ILE A 466 8.63 -6.79 10.29
N LEU A 467 8.39 -6.68 11.59
CA LEU A 467 7.04 -6.72 12.13
C LEU A 467 6.41 -5.33 12.00
N VAL A 468 5.27 -5.21 11.32
CA VAL A 468 4.54 -3.96 11.16
C VAL A 468 3.12 -4.11 11.71
N HIS A 469 2.68 -3.20 12.57
CA HIS A 469 1.34 -3.24 13.15
C HIS A 469 0.73 -1.85 13.37
N CYS A 470 -0.60 -1.81 13.38
CA CYS A 470 -1.38 -0.63 13.75
C CYS A 470 -2.46 -1.03 14.77
N SER A 471 -3.73 -0.73 14.49
CA SER A 471 -4.89 -1.22 15.25
C SER A 471 -5.37 -2.57 14.71
N ALA A 472 -5.96 -2.61 13.50
CA ALA A 472 -6.42 -3.85 12.87
C ALA A 472 -5.30 -4.60 12.11
N GLY A 473 -4.19 -3.92 11.81
CA GLY A 473 -3.09 -4.48 11.05
C GLY A 473 -3.36 -4.60 9.55
N ILE A 474 -4.18 -3.71 8.96
CA ILE A 474 -4.57 -3.78 7.54
C ILE A 474 -4.44 -2.43 6.80
N GLY A 475 -4.95 -1.32 7.35
CA GLY A 475 -4.93 0.00 6.69
C GLY A 475 -3.55 0.65 6.68
N ARG A 476 -3.17 1.29 7.79
CA ARG A 476 -1.85 1.95 7.95
C ARG A 476 -0.68 0.97 7.75
N THR A 477 -0.80 -0.24 8.31
CA THR A 477 0.16 -1.34 8.14
C THR A 477 0.36 -1.71 6.67
N GLY A 478 -0.73 -1.91 5.91
CA GLY A 478 -0.63 -2.23 4.49
C GLY A 478 -0.08 -1.07 3.66
N THR A 479 -0.45 0.17 4.01
CA THR A 479 0.08 1.38 3.35
C THR A 479 1.60 1.47 3.53
N PHE A 480 2.10 1.27 4.75
CA PHE A 480 3.54 1.29 5.04
C PHE A 480 4.30 0.19 4.27
N ILE A 481 3.82 -1.06 4.33
CA ILE A 481 4.47 -2.19 3.66
C ILE A 481 4.51 -2.00 2.13
N VAL A 482 3.40 -1.55 1.53
CA VAL A 482 3.33 -1.35 0.08
C VAL A 482 4.27 -0.26 -0.39
N ILE A 483 4.36 0.86 0.34
CA ILE A 483 5.34 1.91 0.02
C ILE A 483 6.75 1.30 0.06
N ASP A 484 7.10 0.59 1.13
CA ASP A 484 8.43 -0.01 1.29
C ASP A 484 8.79 -0.98 0.16
N MET A 485 7.85 -1.86 -0.23
CA MET A 485 8.04 -2.79 -1.34
C MET A 485 8.26 -2.09 -2.69
N ILE A 486 7.61 -0.94 -2.93
CA ILE A 486 7.82 -0.17 -4.16
C ILE A 486 9.16 0.55 -4.11
N LEU A 487 9.54 1.12 -2.96
CA LEU A 487 10.84 1.76 -2.81
C LEU A 487 11.99 0.77 -2.99
N ASP A 488 11.83 -0.49 -2.57
CA ASP A 488 12.81 -1.54 -2.81
C ASP A 488 12.97 -1.86 -4.32
N GLN A 489 11.88 -1.83 -5.10
CA GLN A 489 11.97 -1.95 -6.57
C GLN A 489 12.77 -0.80 -7.17
N LEU A 490 12.47 0.43 -6.76
CA LEU A 490 13.20 1.63 -7.22
C LEU A 490 14.67 1.58 -6.83
N LYS A 491 14.98 1.11 -5.61
CA LYS A 491 16.35 0.97 -5.12
C LYS A 491 17.14 -0.06 -5.93
N LYS A 492 16.53 -1.18 -6.30
CA LYS A 492 17.21 -2.26 -7.05
C LYS A 492 17.34 -1.97 -8.54
N TYR A 493 16.25 -1.53 -9.18
CA TYR A 493 16.17 -1.41 -10.63
C TYR A 493 16.35 0.03 -11.14
N GLY A 494 16.46 1.01 -10.25
CA GLY A 494 16.61 2.41 -10.60
C GLY A 494 15.29 3.10 -10.92
N LEU A 495 15.36 4.37 -11.34
CA LEU A 495 14.18 5.21 -11.60
C LEU A 495 13.54 4.99 -12.98
N ASP A 496 14.22 4.25 -13.86
CA ASP A 496 13.73 3.90 -15.20
C ASP A 496 12.97 2.57 -15.20
N CYS A 497 12.80 1.92 -14.04
CA CYS A 497 12.05 0.68 -13.94
C CYS A 497 10.53 0.93 -14.02
N GLU A 498 9.79 -0.14 -14.29
CA GLU A 498 8.34 -0.10 -14.25
C GLU A 498 7.82 -0.44 -12.85
N ILE A 499 6.76 0.24 -12.45
CA ILE A 499 6.05 0.02 -11.18
C ILE A 499 4.54 -0.12 -11.45
N ASP A 500 3.86 -0.94 -10.65
CA ASP A 500 2.40 -1.12 -10.67
C ASP A 500 1.87 -1.14 -9.23
N ILE A 501 1.41 0.02 -8.77
CA ILE A 501 0.95 0.23 -7.38
C ILE A 501 -0.29 -0.61 -7.10
N GLN A 502 -1.26 -0.61 -8.01
CA GLN A 502 -2.50 -1.38 -7.90
C GLN A 502 -2.20 -2.87 -7.71
N ARG A 503 -1.33 -3.41 -8.56
CA ARG A 503 -0.93 -4.82 -8.53
C ARG A 503 -0.11 -5.19 -7.29
N THR A 504 0.77 -4.30 -6.83
CA THR A 504 1.54 -4.50 -5.59
C THR A 504 0.58 -4.61 -4.39
N ILE A 505 -0.45 -3.76 -4.32
CA ILE A 505 -1.47 -3.85 -3.27
C ILE A 505 -2.26 -5.15 -3.39
N GLN A 506 -2.64 -5.56 -4.60
CA GLN A 506 -3.33 -6.82 -4.83
C GLN A 506 -2.52 -8.04 -4.34
N MET A 507 -1.22 -8.06 -4.63
CA MET A 507 -0.29 -9.09 -4.15
C MET A 507 -0.26 -9.14 -2.61
N VAL A 508 -0.20 -8.00 -1.94
CA VAL A 508 -0.21 -7.93 -0.47
C VAL A 508 -1.58 -8.35 0.10
N ARG A 509 -2.69 -7.95 -0.56
CA ARG A 509 -4.06 -8.39 -0.22
C ARG A 509 -4.29 -9.88 -0.38
N SER A 510 -3.52 -10.57 -1.22
CA SER A 510 -3.57 -12.03 -1.32
C SER A 510 -3.00 -12.75 -0.09
N GLN A 511 -2.32 -12.03 0.81
CA GLN A 511 -1.63 -12.58 1.98
C GLN A 511 -2.25 -12.14 3.30
N ARG A 512 -3.00 -11.02 3.32
CA ARG A 512 -3.85 -10.61 4.45
C ARG A 512 -5.01 -9.76 3.91
N SER A 513 -6.22 -10.01 4.41
CA SER A 513 -7.44 -9.33 3.96
C SER A 513 -7.38 -7.81 4.19
N GLY A 514 -7.84 -7.01 3.23
CA GLY A 514 -8.08 -5.58 3.42
C GLY A 514 -6.83 -4.70 3.53
N MET A 515 -5.66 -5.17 3.08
CA MET A 515 -4.44 -4.34 3.09
C MET A 515 -4.64 -3.07 2.24
N VAL A 516 -4.37 -1.89 2.80
CA VAL A 516 -4.76 -0.55 2.27
C VAL A 516 -6.29 -0.40 2.20
N GLN A 517 -6.88 0.37 3.11
CA GLN A 517 -8.32 0.39 3.39
C GLN A 517 -9.12 1.46 2.65
N THR A 518 -8.52 2.60 2.32
CA THR A 518 -9.23 3.77 1.77
C THR A 518 -8.55 4.31 0.52
N GLU A 519 -9.34 5.02 -0.30
CA GLU A 519 -8.83 5.79 -1.44
C GLU A 519 -7.76 6.80 -0.99
N ALA A 520 -7.92 7.43 0.18
CA ALA A 520 -6.93 8.36 0.72
C ALA A 520 -5.57 7.68 0.96
N GLN A 521 -5.57 6.45 1.50
CA GLN A 521 -4.35 5.64 1.65
C GLN A 521 -3.77 5.24 0.30
N TYR A 522 -4.62 4.83 -0.65
CA TYR A 522 -4.22 4.50 -2.02
C TYR A 522 -3.49 5.66 -2.70
N LYS A 523 -4.12 6.85 -2.69
CA LYS A 523 -3.53 8.10 -3.18
C LYS A 523 -2.24 8.45 -2.45
N PHE A 524 -2.18 8.23 -1.14
CA PHE A 524 -0.98 8.49 -0.34
C PHE A 524 0.20 7.61 -0.75
N VAL A 525 -0.01 6.35 -1.14
CA VAL A 525 1.06 5.50 -1.71
C VAL A 525 1.64 6.14 -2.97
N TYR A 526 0.80 6.61 -3.89
CA TYR A 526 1.23 7.31 -5.09
C TYR A 526 2.04 8.58 -4.77
N LEU A 527 1.55 9.41 -3.83
CA LEU A 527 2.23 10.64 -3.43
C LEU A 527 3.57 10.37 -2.73
N ALA A 528 3.65 9.34 -1.90
CA ALA A 528 4.90 8.94 -1.25
C ALA A 528 5.93 8.44 -2.26
N VAL A 529 5.52 7.61 -3.22
CA VAL A 529 6.39 7.12 -4.30
C VAL A 529 6.85 8.28 -5.18
N GLN A 530 5.94 9.19 -5.56
CA GLN A 530 6.28 10.41 -6.29
C GLN A 530 7.32 11.24 -5.55
N HIS A 531 7.09 11.54 -4.28
CA HIS A 531 7.99 12.37 -3.49
C HIS A 531 9.37 11.71 -3.35
N HIS A 532 9.43 10.40 -3.15
CA HIS A 532 10.71 9.67 -3.11
C HIS A 532 11.49 9.79 -4.43
N ILE A 533 10.81 9.66 -5.57
CA ILE A 533 11.42 9.76 -6.90
C ILE A 533 11.93 11.19 -7.15
N GLU A 534 11.15 12.20 -6.78
CA GLU A 534 11.54 13.62 -6.86
C GLU A 534 12.81 13.88 -6.04
N THR A 535 12.81 13.52 -4.75
CA THR A 535 13.98 13.70 -3.86
C THR A 535 15.21 12.93 -4.35
N THR A 536 15.02 11.70 -4.84
CA THR A 536 16.14 10.89 -5.38
C THR A 536 16.72 11.52 -6.64
N THR A 537 15.86 12.01 -7.54
CA THR A 537 16.26 12.70 -8.76
C THR A 537 17.05 13.98 -8.45
N GLU A 538 16.59 14.77 -7.48
CA GLU A 538 17.27 15.98 -7.03
C GLU A 538 18.65 15.65 -6.42
N ARG A 539 18.75 14.61 -5.60
CA ARG A 539 20.02 14.14 -5.03
C ARG A 539 21.00 13.74 -6.13
N MET A 540 20.55 12.95 -7.12
CA MET A 540 21.39 12.55 -8.26
C MET A 540 21.88 13.75 -9.07
N LYS A 541 21.02 14.75 -9.31
CA LYS A 541 21.40 16.00 -10.00
C LYS A 541 22.42 16.81 -9.19
N ALA A 542 22.27 16.88 -7.88
CA ALA A 542 23.20 17.58 -6.99
C ALA A 542 24.58 16.90 -6.96
N GLU A 543 24.61 15.56 -6.90
CA GLU A 543 25.83 14.77 -6.99
C GLU A 543 26.55 14.97 -8.33
N GLN A 544 25.82 14.96 -9.46
CA GLN A 544 26.38 15.23 -10.78
C GLN A 544 26.97 16.64 -10.88
N LYS A 545 26.25 17.66 -10.38
CA LYS A 545 26.75 19.05 -10.32
C LYS A 545 28.01 19.14 -9.46
N SER A 546 28.03 18.48 -8.30
CA SER A 546 29.21 18.44 -7.42
C SER A 546 30.42 17.80 -8.08
N ILE A 547 30.24 16.70 -8.83
CA ILE A 547 31.31 16.05 -9.60
C ILE A 547 31.80 16.95 -10.74
N GLN A 548 30.89 17.63 -11.44
CA GLN A 548 31.24 18.54 -12.52
C GLN A 548 32.01 19.77 -12.02
N SER A 549 31.56 20.38 -10.92
CA SER A 549 32.27 21.48 -10.26
C SER A 549 33.59 21.02 -9.62
N GLY A 550 33.65 19.80 -9.08
CA GLY A 550 34.90 19.22 -8.53
C GLY A 550 35.96 18.94 -9.59
N ARG A 551 35.55 18.70 -10.85
CA ARG A 551 36.46 18.59 -12.01
C ARG A 551 36.96 19.95 -12.51
N GLU A 552 36.28 21.06 -12.21
CA GLU A 552 36.77 22.41 -12.53
C GLU A 552 37.91 22.88 -11.61
N TYR A 553 38.12 22.23 -10.44
CA TYR A 553 39.18 22.57 -9.48
C TYR A 553 40.43 21.68 -9.56
N THR A 554 40.70 20.99 -10.67
CA THR A 554 42.00 20.30 -10.86
C THR A 554 43.16 21.24 -11.24
N ASN A 555 42.97 22.55 -11.14
CA ASN A 555 44.01 23.55 -11.43
C ASN A 555 44.81 24.02 -10.20
N ILE A 556 44.57 23.47 -9.01
CA ILE A 556 45.42 23.78 -7.85
C ILE A 556 46.61 22.81 -7.82
N ARG A 557 47.69 23.21 -8.50
CA ARG A 557 49.03 22.67 -8.18
C ARG A 557 49.38 23.15 -6.77
N TYR A 558 49.62 22.21 -5.86
CA TYR A 558 50.41 22.50 -4.67
C TYR A 558 51.81 22.91 -5.15
N SER A 559 52.10 24.21 -5.08
CA SER A 559 53.43 24.73 -5.32
C SER A 559 54.23 24.58 -4.03
N SER A 560 55.01 23.52 -3.95
CA SER A 560 56.17 23.46 -3.05
C SER A 560 57.35 22.88 -3.83
N ASP A 561 58.21 23.79 -4.25
CA ASP A 561 59.61 23.67 -4.65
C ASP A 561 60.23 22.27 -4.83
N MET A 562 60.71 22.01 -6.04
CA MET A 562 62.16 22.03 -6.29
C MET A 562 62.45 22.16 -7.78
N GLY A 563 63.24 23.19 -8.13
CA GLY A 563 63.72 23.43 -9.49
C GLY A 563 64.87 22.50 -9.88
N SER A 564 64.99 22.24 -11.18
CA SER A 564 66.19 22.55 -11.97
C SER A 564 65.92 22.30 -13.45
N LEU A 565 66.71 22.98 -14.28
CA LEU A 565 66.52 23.37 -15.68
C LEU A 565 66.98 22.29 -16.68
N GLY A 566 66.36 22.30 -17.88
CA GLY A 566 66.91 21.82 -19.17
C GLY A 566 66.69 20.32 -19.47
N THR A 567 66.35 19.85 -20.68
CA THR A 567 66.38 20.41 -22.04
C THR A 567 65.45 19.55 -22.92
N ALA A 568 64.87 20.13 -23.97
CA ALA A 568 64.03 19.45 -24.95
C ALA A 568 64.81 18.45 -25.83
N LEU A 569 64.16 17.37 -26.29
CA LEU A 569 63.99 17.01 -27.72
C LEU A 569 63.19 15.71 -27.89
N SER A 570 62.37 15.68 -28.95
CA SER A 570 61.51 14.58 -29.38
C SER A 570 62.25 13.49 -30.16
N GLY A 571 61.66 12.29 -30.22
CA GLY A 571 61.68 11.47 -31.45
C GLY A 571 62.08 10.00 -31.29
N SER A 572 61.05 9.14 -31.38
CA SER A 572 60.96 7.84 -32.10
C SER A 572 62.08 6.79 -32.05
N LEU A 573 61.60 5.53 -31.93
CA LEU A 573 62.16 4.20 -32.21
C LEU A 573 62.14 3.37 -30.91
N GLY A 574 61.49 2.22 -30.81
CA GLY A 574 61.39 1.14 -31.79
C GLY A 574 62.11 -0.08 -31.21
N ASN A 575 61.38 -1.18 -31.10
CA ASN A 575 61.84 -2.56 -31.00
C ASN A 575 62.05 -3.28 -29.65
N VAL A 576 61.71 -4.56 -29.77
CA VAL A 576 61.49 -5.64 -28.81
C VAL A 576 62.78 -6.45 -28.62
N GLY A 577 62.96 -7.02 -27.41
CA GLY A 577 63.94 -8.08 -27.10
C GLY A 577 64.22 -8.12 -25.60
N SER A 578 63.50 -8.91 -24.79
CA SER A 578 63.66 -10.35 -24.52
C SER A 578 64.79 -10.71 -23.53
N LEU A 579 64.39 -11.48 -22.51
CA LEU A 579 65.14 -12.42 -21.64
C LEU A 579 65.87 -11.92 -20.38
N GLY A 580 65.58 -12.62 -19.26
CA GLY A 580 66.60 -12.98 -18.27
C GLY A 580 66.31 -12.68 -16.79
N ARG A 581 65.64 -13.60 -16.08
CA ARG A 581 65.80 -13.87 -14.63
C ARG A 581 67.19 -14.52 -14.38
N PRO A 582 67.72 -14.79 -13.14
CA PRO A 582 67.11 -14.73 -11.80
C PRO A 582 68.01 -14.27 -10.60
N VAL A 583 67.35 -14.12 -9.43
CA VAL A 583 67.72 -14.52 -8.03
C VAL A 583 69.05 -14.07 -7.39
N SER A 584 68.96 -13.38 -6.23
CA SER A 584 69.53 -13.85 -4.94
C SER A 584 69.34 -12.83 -3.79
N THR A 585 68.79 -13.29 -2.66
CA THR A 585 68.82 -12.66 -1.31
C THR A 585 70.16 -12.94 -0.60
N PRO A 586 70.54 -12.20 0.46
CA PRO A 586 70.30 -12.70 1.83
C PRO A 586 70.13 -11.66 2.99
N HIS A 587 69.45 -12.13 4.04
CA HIS A 587 69.58 -11.90 5.51
C HIS A 587 69.58 -10.50 6.22
N PHE A 588 68.51 -10.28 7.01
CA PHE A 588 68.36 -9.97 8.47
C PHE A 588 69.55 -9.44 9.32
N PRO A 589 69.33 -8.57 10.34
CA PRO A 589 68.70 -8.95 11.63
C PRO A 589 67.77 -7.93 12.34
N GLN A 590 67.32 -8.31 13.54
CA GLN A 590 66.11 -7.98 14.29
C GLN A 590 66.20 -6.82 15.32
N SER A 591 65.03 -6.20 15.60
CA SER A 591 64.53 -5.65 16.90
C SER A 591 65.22 -4.40 17.51
N PRO A 592 64.61 -3.63 18.45
CA PRO A 592 63.45 -3.94 19.31
C PRO A 592 62.37 -2.84 19.49
N SER A 593 61.28 -3.22 20.15
CA SER A 593 60.19 -2.38 20.69
C SER A 593 60.65 -1.40 21.78
N PRO A 594 59.85 -0.36 22.08
CA PRO A 594 59.54 -0.04 23.48
C PRO A 594 58.05 0.31 23.69
N VAL A 595 57.40 -0.32 24.68
CA VAL A 595 57.09 0.20 26.05
C VAL A 595 55.94 1.21 26.12
N VAL A 596 54.93 0.78 26.88
CA VAL A 596 53.70 1.46 27.29
C VAL A 596 53.98 2.53 28.35
N LEU A 597 53.42 3.73 28.19
CA LEU A 597 53.17 4.68 29.27
C LEU A 597 51.81 5.38 29.04
N ARG A 598 50.88 5.20 29.98
CA ARG A 598 49.72 6.12 30.19
C ARG A 598 50.22 7.37 30.92
N PRO A 599 49.60 8.53 30.67
CA PRO A 599 48.94 9.20 31.78
C PRO A 599 47.60 9.89 31.42
N GLU A 600 46.96 10.33 32.48
CA GLU A 600 45.55 10.72 32.67
C GLU A 600 45.04 11.97 31.92
N ALA A 601 43.72 12.07 31.95
CA ALA A 601 42.86 13.11 31.41
C ALA A 601 43.12 14.53 31.95
N LYS A 602 43.09 15.52 31.03
CA LYS A 602 42.69 16.91 31.31
C LYS A 602 41.85 17.46 30.15
N LYS A 603 40.69 18.02 30.51
CA LYS A 603 39.72 18.70 29.62
C LYS A 603 40.33 19.95 28.95
N PRO A 604 39.96 20.29 27.71
CA PRO A 604 40.18 21.63 27.17
C PRO A 604 39.04 22.60 27.58
N PRO A 605 39.32 23.92 27.66
CA PRO A 605 38.46 24.92 28.29
C PRO A 605 37.31 25.41 27.39
N ARG A 606 36.24 25.87 28.05
CA ARG A 606 35.17 26.70 27.46
C ARG A 606 35.76 28.06 27.07
N ILE A 607 35.57 28.47 25.82
CA ILE A 607 35.63 29.88 25.41
C ILE A 607 34.20 30.31 25.12
N VAL A 608 33.72 31.25 25.94
CA VAL A 608 32.52 32.05 25.72
C VAL A 608 32.99 33.31 25.00
N SER A 609 32.38 33.62 23.85
CA SER A 609 32.40 34.97 23.28
C SER A 609 31.02 35.29 22.72
N GLU A 610 30.25 36.06 23.48
CA GLU A 610 29.18 36.92 22.98
C GLU A 610 29.86 37.97 22.06
N ILE A 611 29.33 38.37 20.90
CA ILE A 611 28.31 39.41 20.60
C ILE A 611 28.26 39.49 19.02
N PRO A 612 27.25 40.05 18.32
CA PRO A 612 25.86 39.62 18.03
C PRO A 612 25.61 39.27 16.53
N LEU A 613 24.46 38.64 16.24
CA LEU A 613 23.97 38.34 14.88
C LEU A 613 23.48 39.59 14.11
N PRO A 614 23.70 39.70 12.78
CA PRO A 614 22.94 40.60 11.93
C PRO A 614 21.60 39.96 11.49
N ARG A 615 20.53 40.75 11.60
CA ARG A 615 19.13 40.41 11.30
C ARG A 615 18.90 40.36 9.77
N PRO A 616 18.09 39.44 9.22
CA PRO A 616 17.76 39.43 7.79
C PRO A 616 16.75 40.54 7.44
N PRO A 617 16.81 41.13 6.23
CA PRO A 617 15.86 42.16 5.80
C PRO A 617 14.44 41.60 5.59
N GLU A 618 13.45 42.34 6.11
CA GLU A 618 12.03 42.15 5.87
C GLU A 618 11.67 42.62 4.45
N GLU A 619 11.25 41.69 3.58
CA GLU A 619 10.29 41.95 2.49
C GLU A 619 9.93 40.61 1.82
N MET A 620 8.91 39.93 2.35
CA MET A 620 8.26 38.81 1.67
C MET A 620 7.04 39.36 0.92
N ILE A 621 7.15 39.33 -0.42
CA ILE A 621 6.05 39.58 -1.35
C ILE A 621 5.00 38.47 -1.17
N LYS A 622 3.81 38.84 -0.70
CA LYS A 622 2.62 37.97 -0.61
C LYS A 622 2.01 37.78 -2.01
N PRO A 623 1.65 36.55 -2.44
CA PRO A 623 0.81 36.35 -3.62
C PRO A 623 -0.63 36.81 -3.33
N MET A 624 -1.11 37.70 -4.20
CA MET A 624 -2.47 38.27 -4.23
C MET A 624 -3.54 37.18 -4.32
N LEU A 625 -4.45 37.17 -3.33
CA LEU A 625 -5.73 36.46 -3.38
C LEU A 625 -6.70 37.28 -4.25
N TYR A 626 -7.24 36.66 -5.31
CA TYR A 626 -8.37 37.19 -6.05
C TYR A 626 -9.66 36.97 -5.23
N GLU A 627 -10.16 38.05 -4.62
CA GLU A 627 -11.57 38.17 -4.23
C GLU A 627 -12.37 38.70 -5.42
N ASN A 628 -13.39 37.95 -5.84
CA ASN A 628 -14.49 38.44 -6.66
C ASN A 628 -15.72 37.58 -6.37
N ILE A 629 -16.54 38.01 -5.39
CA ILE A 629 -17.96 37.65 -5.32
C ILE A 629 -18.74 38.94 -4.98
N PRO A 630 -19.82 39.29 -5.71
CA PRO A 630 -20.60 40.49 -5.46
C PRO A 630 -21.48 40.33 -4.22
N SER A 631 -21.61 41.42 -3.47
CA SER A 631 -22.56 41.59 -2.39
C SER A 631 -24.01 41.58 -2.89
N ASN A 632 -24.86 40.73 -2.31
CA ASN A 632 -26.25 41.11 -2.12
C ASN A 632 -26.84 40.55 -0.81
N SER A 633 -27.65 41.41 -0.23
CA SER A 633 -28.25 41.45 1.11
C SER A 633 -29.24 40.32 1.47
N GLY A 634 -29.32 39.96 2.77
CA GLY A 634 -30.52 39.35 3.37
C GLY A 634 -30.31 38.33 4.51
N ALA A 635 -30.93 38.61 5.67
CA ALA A 635 -31.42 37.69 6.72
C ALA A 635 -30.52 37.32 7.95
N HIS A 636 -30.87 37.98 9.06
CA HIS A 636 -31.05 37.49 10.44
C HIS A 636 -30.04 36.50 11.06
N ALA A 637 -29.28 37.00 12.05
CA ALA A 637 -28.51 36.21 13.00
C ALA A 637 -29.41 35.60 14.09
N CYS A 638 -29.34 34.28 14.27
CA CYS A 638 -29.81 33.58 15.48
C CYS A 638 -28.66 33.46 16.50
N PRO A 639 -28.90 33.66 17.82
CA PRO A 639 -27.86 33.49 18.83
C PRO A 639 -27.58 32.00 19.14
N ALA A 640 -26.33 31.71 19.50
CA ALA A 640 -25.83 30.36 19.79
C ALA A 640 -26.46 29.74 21.06
N PRO A 641 -26.62 28.40 21.14
CA PRO A 641 -27.20 27.73 22.30
C PRO A 641 -26.20 27.60 23.47
N PRO A 642 -26.68 27.56 24.73
CA PRO A 642 -25.83 27.45 25.91
C PRO A 642 -25.27 26.02 26.13
N PRO A 643 -24.15 25.88 26.87
CA PRO A 643 -23.50 24.61 27.12
C PRO A 643 -24.26 23.71 28.12
N PRO A 644 -24.10 22.37 28.04
CA PRO A 644 -24.84 21.42 28.87
C PRO A 644 -24.39 21.39 30.34
N PRO A 645 -25.28 21.02 31.28
CA PRO A 645 -24.99 21.04 32.72
C PRO A 645 -24.04 19.91 33.14
N ARG A 646 -23.13 20.23 34.08
CA ARG A 646 -22.25 19.27 34.76
C ARG A 646 -23.09 18.32 35.63
N LYS A 647 -22.87 17.01 35.49
CA LYS A 647 -23.43 16.00 36.39
C LYS A 647 -22.70 16.02 37.73
N THR A 648 -23.45 16.22 38.81
CA THR A 648 -23.14 15.71 40.16
C THR A 648 -23.43 14.23 40.25
#